data_AF-A0A3N4I5R5-F1
#
_entry.id   AF-A0A3N4I5R5-F1
#
_cell.length_a   1.000
_cell.length_b   1.000
_cell.length_c   1.000
_cell.angle_alpha   90.00
_cell.angle_beta   90.00
_cell.angle_gamma   90.00
#
_symmetry.space_group_name_H-M   'P 1'
#
loop_
_entity.id
_entity.type
_entity.pdbx_description
1 polymer ?
#
loop_
_entity_poly.entity_id
_entity_poly.type
_entity_poly.pdbx_seq_one_letter_code
_entity_poly.pdbx_strand_id
1 'polypeptide(L)'
;MVKSYSRYGHSKTFGIVVSPSSNSIWIPDPTTSSKASEKRSHGAGRAIVPANEEVLCWDLKKGELVSRWYDNACGAEVTSIVHSNVDPEVFAVGYADGSIRIWDSKIKTAIVTFNGHKAAVTSLCFDSSGARLASGGKDANCIVWDLVSETGLYRLKGHKDQVMKVEFLKHTKAEDEDGDVDVEEESAEDDPWLLTTGKDGLIKLWDLSTQHCVETHMAHRGECWAMTLSPDQRGIITAGNEGELKIWTIDSHKLAVRSTSAVDNCLIEKGVIHRQNKDRANTVTFHPNGNYFAVNGPDKSVEIFRIRTESEVEKVLKRKKKRKMEKAAEAGETISAIADDISSAEASDVFVSHVVVRTGGKVRSIDWAPKKAKGDSLQLLVACTNNSLEYYDIQKYSKEKKSEVPEYNRVHAIELPGHRSDVRALSLSSDDRMLASASNGSLKIWNVRTQACIRTFECGYALCCSFLPGDKIVVVGTKTGELEMFDVASAAMIEQIKAHDGAIWSLQVHPDGKSVVTGSADKSVKFWEFKVVQEEIPGTTRTTPVLRLVHTRTIKLSDDVLSVRFTPNGKHIAAALLDNTVKILFTDTLKLFHNLYGHKLPVLNMDISSDSKLIATCSADKNVKIWGLDFGDCHKSFFAHQDSIMQVMFERNSHNFFSASKDKVIKYFDGDKFEQIQKLETHHGEIWAMAVGKTMDLIVSASHDKSIRTWETTGDEIFLEEEREKELEQLYESTLTSSLEDRDGETGEDEVGQAGKQTMETLMDGEKIIEALDLAIEDLEAIQKYKATKQSNPSLAPPQRNVMFMALGNISAEEHVLNTVKKIKAANLQDALLVLPFDRVMQLLTFVNIWAEKEWHLSLTSRILFFLLKTHHRQLVATKTARPMLDSIRLNLRQALKHQKDEMGYNLAALRYVKQGLKGLTERDLIDEDEIKEAEERGRKKRGFASLA
;
A
#
# COMPACT_ATOMS: atom_id res chain seq x y z
N MET A 1 29.03 34.73 -7.58
CA MET A 1 27.75 34.30 -6.99
C MET A 1 27.43 32.95 -7.54
N VAL A 2 27.34 31.93 -6.69
CA VAL A 2 26.80 30.62 -7.08
C VAL A 2 25.31 30.85 -7.39
N LYS A 3 24.85 30.48 -8.59
CA LYS A 3 23.42 30.56 -8.95
C LYS A 3 22.69 29.50 -8.09
N SER A 4 21.81 29.95 -7.21
CA SER A 4 20.91 29.07 -6.46
C SER A 4 19.64 28.79 -7.28
N TYR A 5 19.04 27.63 -7.03
CA TYR A 5 17.81 27.18 -7.68
C TYR A 5 16.75 26.87 -6.63
N SER A 6 15.48 27.15 -6.92
CA SER A 6 14.36 26.78 -6.07
C SER A 6 14.10 25.28 -6.14
N ARG A 7 14.00 24.63 -4.97
CA ARG A 7 13.64 23.21 -4.88
C ARG A 7 12.18 22.99 -5.19
N TYR A 8 11.85 21.98 -6.01
CA TYR A 8 10.48 21.50 -6.15
C TYR A 8 10.21 20.36 -5.17
N GLY A 9 9.21 20.56 -4.31
CA GLY A 9 8.71 19.56 -3.37
C GLY A 9 7.41 18.93 -3.87
N HIS A 10 7.20 17.65 -3.55
CA HIS A 10 5.90 17.03 -3.75
C HIS A 10 4.87 17.71 -2.82
N SER A 11 3.81 18.29 -3.41
CA SER A 11 2.75 18.95 -2.65
C SER A 11 1.56 18.01 -2.45
N LYS A 12 0.95 17.54 -3.55
CA LYS A 12 -0.32 16.80 -3.51
C LYS A 12 -0.41 15.70 -4.56
N THR A 13 -1.06 14.60 -4.21
CA THR A 13 -1.48 13.50 -5.11
C THR A 13 -3.01 13.38 -5.13
N PHE A 14 -3.59 13.21 -6.33
CA PHE A 14 -5.03 12.97 -6.52
C PHE A 14 -5.31 12.24 -7.83
N GLY A 15 -6.58 11.94 -8.13
CA GLY A 15 -6.98 11.20 -9.33
C GLY A 15 -7.01 9.67 -9.17
N ILE A 16 -6.58 9.18 -8.00
CA ILE A 16 -6.62 7.77 -7.61
C ILE A 16 -7.68 7.55 -6.53
N VAL A 17 -8.47 6.49 -6.70
CA VAL A 17 -9.45 5.96 -5.76
C VAL A 17 -8.93 4.64 -5.21
N VAL A 18 -8.48 3.75 -6.09
CA VAL A 18 -7.89 2.44 -5.73
C VAL A 18 -6.76 2.07 -6.69
N SER A 19 -5.60 1.71 -6.15
CA SER A 19 -4.53 1.07 -6.93
C SER A 19 -4.76 -0.44 -7.07
N PRO A 20 -4.34 -1.07 -8.18
CA PRO A 20 -4.47 -2.51 -8.38
C PRO A 20 -3.45 -3.33 -7.56
N SER A 21 -2.59 -2.67 -6.77
CA SER A 21 -1.48 -3.28 -6.04
C SER A 21 -1.95 -4.17 -4.88
N SER A 22 -2.91 -3.72 -4.06
CA SER A 22 -3.37 -4.44 -2.86
C SER A 22 -4.85 -4.81 -2.85
N ASN A 23 -5.27 -5.42 -1.73
CA ASN A 23 -6.66 -5.62 -1.35
C ASN A 23 -7.30 -4.37 -0.72
N SER A 24 -8.63 -4.31 -0.80
CA SER A 24 -9.49 -3.33 -0.15
C SER A 24 -10.21 -3.95 1.06
N ILE A 25 -10.46 -3.16 2.11
CA ILE A 25 -11.19 -3.59 3.31
C ILE A 25 -12.41 -2.71 3.54
N TRP A 26 -13.50 -3.30 3.99
CA TRP A 26 -14.69 -2.62 4.47
C TRP A 26 -14.72 -2.53 6.00
N ILE A 27 -15.22 -1.40 6.50
CA ILE A 27 -15.36 -1.13 7.94
C ILE A 27 -16.71 -0.51 8.24
N PRO A 28 -17.38 -0.89 9.35
CA PRO A 28 -18.59 -0.21 9.79
C PRO A 28 -18.30 1.24 10.22
N ASP A 29 -19.27 2.14 10.03
CA ASP A 29 -19.10 3.56 10.38
C ASP A 29 -19.04 3.76 11.92
N PRO A 30 -18.01 4.43 12.47
CA PRO A 30 -17.77 4.55 13.92
C PRO A 30 -18.88 5.28 14.71
N THR A 31 -19.70 6.11 14.05
CA THR A 31 -20.84 6.80 14.69
C THR A 31 -21.96 5.86 15.16
N THR A 32 -21.85 4.57 14.83
CA THR A 32 -22.79 3.52 15.22
C THR A 32 -22.46 2.89 16.58
N SER A 33 -21.41 3.34 17.26
CA SER A 33 -20.93 2.75 18.53
C SER A 33 -21.58 3.31 19.81
N SER A 34 -22.34 4.42 19.73
CA SER A 34 -23.13 4.90 20.87
C SER A 34 -24.48 4.18 20.93
N LYS A 35 -24.72 3.41 21.99
CA LYS A 35 -25.93 2.61 22.31
C LYS A 35 -27.29 3.35 22.23
N ALA A 36 -27.33 4.64 21.94
CA ALA A 36 -28.55 5.44 21.82
C ALA A 36 -29.08 5.61 20.37
N SER A 37 -28.31 5.17 19.36
CA SER A 37 -28.60 5.43 17.92
C SER A 37 -28.96 4.17 17.11
N GLU A 38 -29.29 3.06 17.78
CA GLU A 38 -29.55 1.76 17.13
C GLU A 38 -30.77 1.74 16.19
N LYS A 39 -31.59 2.80 16.17
CA LYS A 39 -32.77 2.90 15.28
C LYS A 39 -32.50 3.57 13.93
N ARG A 40 -31.29 4.08 13.64
CA ARG A 40 -30.96 4.70 12.34
C ARG A 40 -29.55 4.35 11.84
N SER A 41 -29.22 3.06 11.79
CA SER A 41 -28.05 2.61 11.00
C SER A 41 -28.41 2.63 9.51
N HIS A 42 -28.09 3.73 8.82
CA HIS A 42 -28.27 3.90 7.36
C HIS A 42 -26.94 4.27 6.66
N GLY A 43 -25.79 3.90 7.22
CA GLY A 43 -24.48 4.09 6.61
C GLY A 43 -24.05 2.85 5.81
N ALA A 44 -23.51 3.04 4.60
CA ALA A 44 -22.93 1.95 3.79
C ALA A 44 -21.55 1.47 4.31
N GLY A 45 -21.04 2.10 5.37
CA GLY A 45 -19.71 1.87 5.92
C GLY A 45 -18.63 2.66 5.17
N ARG A 46 -17.39 2.44 5.59
CA ARG A 46 -16.19 3.04 5.00
C ARG A 46 -15.39 1.97 4.26
N ALA A 47 -14.72 2.36 3.18
CA ALA A 47 -13.79 1.52 2.45
C ALA A 47 -12.37 2.03 2.64
N ILE A 48 -11.49 1.17 3.12
CA ILE A 48 -10.05 1.42 3.20
C ILE A 48 -9.39 0.75 2.00
N VAL A 49 -8.65 1.55 1.24
CA VAL A 49 -8.14 1.15 -0.06
C VAL A 49 -6.73 1.67 -0.28
N PRO A 50 -5.90 0.95 -1.03
CA PRO A 50 -4.58 1.43 -1.41
C PRO A 50 -4.67 2.51 -2.49
N ALA A 51 -3.71 3.41 -2.49
CA ALA A 51 -3.50 4.40 -3.53
C ALA A 51 -1.99 4.59 -3.72
N ASN A 52 -1.39 3.61 -4.41
CA ASN A 52 0.06 3.51 -4.60
C ASN A 52 0.74 3.47 -3.21
N GLU A 53 1.48 4.51 -2.83
CA GLU A 53 2.17 4.62 -1.52
C GLU A 53 1.28 5.00 -0.32
N GLU A 54 0.11 5.59 -0.57
CA GLU A 54 -0.82 6.02 0.49
C GLU A 54 -1.99 5.06 0.67
N VAL A 55 -2.61 5.11 1.84
CA VAL A 55 -3.88 4.41 2.12
C VAL A 55 -5.00 5.43 2.28
N LEU A 56 -6.09 5.24 1.53
CA LEU A 56 -7.24 6.12 1.51
C LEU A 56 -8.42 5.50 2.25
N CYS A 57 -9.15 6.32 3.00
CA CYS A 57 -10.43 5.94 3.59
C CYS A 57 -11.58 6.72 2.92
N TRP A 58 -12.49 5.99 2.28
CA TRP A 58 -13.66 6.55 1.59
C TRP A 58 -14.94 6.28 2.37
N ASP A 59 -15.83 7.26 2.43
CA ASP A 59 -17.22 7.03 2.83
C ASP A 59 -18.01 6.54 1.61
N LEU A 60 -18.48 5.28 1.64
CA LEU A 60 -19.16 4.66 0.52
C LEU A 60 -20.50 5.32 0.17
N LYS A 61 -21.16 5.94 1.16
CA LYS A 61 -22.46 6.58 0.95
C LYS A 61 -22.35 7.92 0.25
N LYS A 62 -21.36 8.72 0.63
CA LYS A 62 -21.13 10.06 0.07
C LYS A 62 -20.18 10.04 -1.13
N GLY A 63 -19.31 9.04 -1.23
CA GLY A 63 -18.21 9.03 -2.19
C GLY A 63 -17.15 10.10 -1.89
N GLU A 64 -17.06 10.56 -0.65
CA GLU A 64 -16.09 11.56 -0.19
C GLU A 64 -14.90 10.87 0.49
N LEU A 65 -13.72 11.46 0.31
CA LEU A 65 -12.50 11.01 0.96
C LEU A 65 -12.47 11.52 2.40
N VAL A 66 -12.37 10.61 3.36
CA VAL A 66 -12.36 10.91 4.81
C VAL A 66 -10.94 11.14 5.32
N SER A 67 -10.00 10.29 4.91
CA SER A 67 -8.60 10.39 5.35
C SER A 67 -7.63 9.83 4.33
N ARG A 68 -6.39 10.34 4.40
CA ARG A 68 -5.21 9.83 3.73
C ARG A 68 -4.18 9.46 4.77
N TRP A 69 -3.55 8.30 4.61
CA TRP A 69 -2.43 7.85 5.43
C TRP A 69 -1.20 7.81 4.53
N TYR A 70 -0.25 8.69 4.81
CA TYR A 70 0.97 8.85 4.05
C TYR A 70 2.12 9.05 5.04
N ASP A 71 3.24 8.38 4.79
CA ASP A 71 4.46 8.56 5.57
C ASP A 71 5.61 8.86 4.61
N ASN A 72 6.18 10.05 4.81
CA ASN A 72 7.24 10.64 4.00
C ASN A 72 8.49 9.75 3.90
N ALA A 73 8.72 8.84 4.85
CA ALA A 73 9.92 7.99 4.88
C ALA A 73 9.86 6.81 3.88
N CYS A 74 8.67 6.39 3.42
CA CYS A 74 8.57 5.31 2.44
C CYS A 74 7.76 5.76 1.24
N GLY A 75 8.41 5.72 0.09
CA GLY A 75 7.76 5.94 -1.19
C GLY A 75 7.21 4.66 -1.82
N ALA A 76 7.38 3.46 -1.24
CA ALA A 76 6.99 2.21 -1.88
C ALA A 76 5.46 2.02 -1.98
N GLU A 77 5.00 1.25 -2.96
CA GLU A 77 3.57 0.95 -3.12
C GLU A 77 3.05 0.03 -1.99
N VAL A 78 1.81 0.26 -1.55
CA VAL A 78 1.05 -0.60 -0.65
C VAL A 78 0.61 -1.86 -1.39
N THR A 79 0.93 -3.02 -0.83
CA THR A 79 0.68 -4.34 -1.43
C THR A 79 -0.31 -5.18 -0.64
N SER A 80 -0.46 -4.94 0.66
CA SER A 80 -1.46 -5.62 1.50
C SER A 80 -1.97 -4.73 2.61
N ILE A 81 -3.25 -4.87 2.95
CA ILE A 81 -3.89 -4.17 4.06
C ILE A 81 -4.67 -5.20 4.87
N VAL A 82 -4.58 -5.14 6.20
CA VAL A 82 -5.42 -5.93 7.13
C VAL A 82 -5.85 -5.07 8.30
N HIS A 83 -7.07 -5.28 8.77
CA HIS A 83 -7.62 -4.64 9.97
C HIS A 83 -7.54 -5.59 11.17
N SER A 84 -7.33 -5.06 12.37
CA SER A 84 -7.41 -5.88 13.57
C SER A 84 -8.87 -6.22 13.89
N ASN A 85 -9.11 -7.50 14.22
CA ASN A 85 -10.45 -7.97 14.59
C ASN A 85 -10.86 -7.48 15.99
N VAL A 86 -9.89 -7.15 16.84
CA VAL A 86 -10.12 -6.74 18.25
C VAL A 86 -10.25 -5.24 18.37
N ASP A 87 -9.37 -4.49 17.68
CA ASP A 87 -9.39 -3.03 17.66
C ASP A 87 -9.68 -2.51 16.24
N PRO A 88 -10.87 -1.96 15.98
CA PRO A 88 -11.23 -1.50 14.64
C PRO A 88 -10.44 -0.28 14.15
N GLU A 89 -9.65 0.38 15.01
CA GLU A 89 -8.87 1.55 14.62
C GLU A 89 -7.44 1.21 14.20
N VAL A 90 -6.98 -0.02 14.44
CA VAL A 90 -5.61 -0.45 14.15
C VAL A 90 -5.54 -1.24 12.85
N PHE A 91 -4.63 -0.83 11.97
CA PHE A 91 -4.42 -1.44 10.66
C PHE A 91 -2.97 -1.83 10.46
N ALA A 92 -2.73 -2.98 9.84
CA ALA A 92 -1.43 -3.33 9.32
C ALA A 92 -1.42 -3.16 7.81
N VAL A 93 -0.40 -2.46 7.31
CA VAL A 93 -0.20 -2.15 5.90
C VAL A 93 1.17 -2.66 5.50
N GLY A 94 1.22 -3.57 4.52
CA GLY A 94 2.45 -4.09 3.95
C GLY A 94 2.79 -3.36 2.64
N TYR A 95 4.07 -3.13 2.42
CA TYR A 95 4.61 -2.37 1.30
C TYR A 95 5.46 -3.23 0.36
N ALA A 96 5.72 -2.71 -0.84
CA ALA A 96 6.48 -3.38 -1.89
C ALA A 96 7.98 -3.54 -1.59
N ASP A 97 8.51 -2.71 -0.68
CA ASP A 97 9.89 -2.80 -0.18
C ASP A 97 10.08 -3.90 0.88
N GLY A 98 8.99 -4.52 1.35
CA GLY A 98 9.00 -5.52 2.42
C GLY A 98 8.78 -4.95 3.82
N SER A 99 8.58 -3.63 3.94
CA SER A 99 8.22 -2.99 5.21
C SER A 99 6.74 -3.18 5.53
N ILE A 100 6.43 -3.16 6.84
CA ILE A 100 5.07 -3.21 7.35
C ILE A 100 4.90 -2.04 8.31
N ARG A 101 3.80 -1.31 8.16
CA ARG A 101 3.44 -0.22 9.07
C ARG A 101 2.12 -0.51 9.75
N ILE A 102 2.08 -0.22 11.04
CA ILE A 102 0.85 -0.28 11.82
C ILE A 102 0.31 1.13 11.97
N TRP A 103 -0.89 1.36 11.45
CA TRP A 103 -1.56 2.65 11.41
C TRP A 103 -2.68 2.71 12.43
N ASP A 104 -2.82 3.87 13.06
CA ASP A 104 -4.04 4.25 13.78
C ASP A 104 -4.93 5.10 12.84
N SER A 105 -6.16 4.67 12.64
CA SER A 105 -7.18 5.38 11.86
C SER A 105 -7.53 6.76 12.44
N LYS A 106 -7.49 6.92 13.77
CA LYS A 106 -7.84 8.19 14.44
C LYS A 106 -6.77 9.25 14.25
N ILE A 107 -5.52 8.89 14.52
CA ILE A 107 -4.38 9.82 14.50
C ILE A 107 -3.79 9.95 13.09
N LYS A 108 -3.99 8.93 12.24
CA LYS A 108 -3.48 8.86 10.86
C LYS A 108 -1.95 8.86 10.81
N THR A 109 -1.33 8.24 11.80
CA THR A 109 0.12 8.09 11.92
C THR A 109 0.49 6.62 12.02
N ALA A 110 1.65 6.26 11.47
CA ALA A 110 2.24 4.96 11.70
C ALA A 110 2.76 4.90 13.15
N ILE A 111 2.24 3.97 13.95
CA ILE A 111 2.67 3.73 15.33
C ILE A 111 3.99 2.96 15.31
N VAL A 112 4.03 1.86 14.54
CA VAL A 112 5.15 0.92 14.50
C VAL A 112 5.53 0.63 13.06
N THR A 113 6.83 0.51 12.82
CA THR A 113 7.42 0.12 11.54
C THR A 113 8.19 -1.19 11.72
N PHE A 114 7.81 -2.23 10.98
CA PHE A 114 8.53 -3.50 10.93
C PHE A 114 9.26 -3.65 9.61
N ASN A 115 10.54 -3.96 9.69
CA ASN A 115 11.40 -4.26 8.55
C ASN A 115 11.93 -5.67 8.72
N GLY A 116 11.65 -6.56 7.77
CA GLY A 116 12.09 -7.95 7.89
C GLY A 116 11.98 -8.79 6.63
N HIS A 117 11.07 -8.45 5.72
CA HIS A 117 11.02 -9.10 4.40
C HIS A 117 12.03 -8.46 3.45
N LYS A 118 12.64 -9.29 2.59
CA LYS A 118 13.55 -8.80 1.55
C LYS A 118 12.81 -8.24 0.33
N ALA A 119 11.58 -8.69 0.12
CA ALA A 119 10.74 -8.33 -1.01
C ALA A 119 9.32 -7.98 -0.54
N ALA A 120 8.47 -7.54 -1.48
CA ALA A 120 7.09 -7.12 -1.24
C ALA A 120 6.30 -8.05 -0.30
N VAL A 121 5.57 -7.45 0.64
CA VAL A 121 4.67 -8.18 1.55
C VAL A 121 3.40 -8.55 0.79
N THR A 122 3.09 -9.85 0.71
CA THR A 122 1.96 -10.36 -0.08
C THR A 122 0.71 -10.54 0.75
N SER A 123 0.87 -10.95 2.02
CA SER A 123 -0.24 -11.22 2.91
C SER A 123 0.09 -10.88 4.36
N LEU A 124 -0.93 -10.46 5.09
CA LEU A 124 -0.88 -10.17 6.52
C LEU A 124 -2.06 -10.88 7.19
N CYS A 125 -1.92 -11.18 8.47
CA CYS A 125 -3.00 -11.70 9.30
C CYS A 125 -2.75 -11.29 10.76
N PHE A 126 -3.77 -10.78 11.44
CA PHE A 126 -3.73 -10.59 12.89
C PHE A 126 -4.18 -11.86 13.59
N ASP A 127 -3.59 -12.08 14.76
CA ASP A 127 -4.05 -13.10 15.69
C ASP A 127 -5.44 -12.75 16.27
N SER A 128 -6.10 -13.75 16.85
CA SER A 128 -7.39 -13.62 17.51
C SER A 128 -7.36 -12.65 18.69
N SER A 129 -6.24 -12.62 19.41
CA SER A 129 -5.95 -11.68 20.49
C SER A 129 -5.63 -10.26 20.00
N GLY A 130 -5.23 -10.13 18.73
CA GLY A 130 -4.70 -8.90 18.16
C GLY A 130 -3.33 -8.47 18.71
N ALA A 131 -2.61 -9.34 19.44
CA ALA A 131 -1.26 -9.05 19.95
C ALA A 131 -0.15 -9.48 18.98
N ARG A 132 -0.38 -10.54 18.20
CA ARG A 132 0.55 -11.03 17.18
C ARG A 132 0.06 -10.70 15.77
N LEU A 133 1.02 -10.55 14.87
CA LEU A 133 0.78 -10.35 13.45
C LEU A 133 1.68 -11.28 12.65
N ALA A 134 1.12 -12.04 11.71
CA ALA A 134 1.89 -12.84 10.78
C ALA A 134 1.93 -12.17 9.41
N SER A 135 3.09 -12.18 8.78
CA SER A 135 3.31 -11.63 7.45
C SER A 135 3.93 -12.67 6.52
N GLY A 136 3.40 -12.75 5.31
CA GLY A 136 3.97 -13.52 4.21
C GLY A 136 4.62 -12.58 3.20
N GLY A 137 5.82 -12.94 2.74
CA GLY A 137 6.56 -12.15 1.76
C GLY A 137 6.66 -12.82 0.40
N LYS A 138 7.00 -12.01 -0.59
CA LYS A 138 7.41 -12.48 -1.91
C LYS A 138 8.76 -13.21 -1.90
N ASP A 139 9.52 -13.04 -0.82
CA ASP A 139 10.78 -13.73 -0.53
C ASP A 139 10.62 -15.16 0.01
N ALA A 140 9.41 -15.74 -0.11
CA ALA A 140 9.04 -17.08 0.36
C ALA A 140 9.08 -17.29 1.88
N ASN A 141 9.34 -16.23 2.66
CA ASN A 141 9.41 -16.30 4.11
C ASN A 141 8.08 -15.89 4.74
N CYS A 142 7.74 -16.52 5.86
CA CYS A 142 6.70 -16.04 6.77
C CYS A 142 7.37 -15.51 8.05
N ILE A 143 6.95 -14.35 8.55
CA ILE A 143 7.48 -13.77 9.79
C ILE A 143 6.31 -13.55 10.75
N VAL A 144 6.49 -13.96 12.01
CA VAL A 144 5.55 -13.66 13.09
C VAL A 144 6.12 -12.54 13.93
N TRP A 145 5.31 -11.50 14.11
CA TRP A 145 5.61 -10.27 14.81
C TRP A 145 4.78 -10.18 16.08
N ASP A 146 5.38 -9.60 17.12
CA ASP A 146 4.67 -9.20 18.33
C ASP A 146 4.55 -7.67 18.37
N LEU A 147 3.32 -7.20 18.49
CA LEU A 147 2.96 -5.79 18.47
C LEU A 147 3.31 -5.09 19.78
N VAL A 148 3.33 -5.83 20.90
CA VAL A 148 3.59 -5.26 22.23
C VAL A 148 5.09 -5.09 22.44
N SER A 149 5.89 -6.08 22.06
CA SER A 149 7.36 -5.96 22.14
C SER A 149 7.97 -5.17 20.98
N GLU A 150 7.20 -4.99 19.90
CA GLU A 150 7.63 -4.41 18.61
C GLU A 150 8.81 -5.17 17.99
N THR A 151 8.80 -6.50 18.10
CA THR A 151 9.88 -7.35 17.57
C THR A 151 9.35 -8.48 16.70
N GLY A 152 10.17 -8.91 15.74
CA GLY A 152 9.92 -10.15 15.01
C GLY A 152 10.32 -11.33 15.88
N LEU A 153 9.38 -12.23 16.17
CA LEU A 153 9.60 -13.39 17.04
C LEU A 153 10.45 -14.45 16.32
N TYR A 154 10.01 -14.86 15.13
CA TYR A 154 10.71 -15.84 14.31
C TYR A 154 10.33 -15.73 12.83
N ARG A 155 11.27 -16.13 11.98
CA ARG A 155 11.12 -16.23 10.52
C ARG A 155 11.01 -17.71 10.15
N LEU A 156 9.84 -18.13 9.69
CA LEU A 156 9.56 -19.47 9.21
C LEU A 156 9.99 -19.58 7.74
N LYS A 157 10.99 -20.42 7.47
CA LYS A 157 11.49 -20.74 6.14
C LYS A 157 10.95 -22.11 5.73
N GLY A 158 10.16 -22.16 4.67
CA GLY A 158 9.66 -23.45 4.19
C GLY A 158 9.03 -23.44 2.82
N HIS A 159 8.44 -22.33 2.37
CA HIS A 159 7.94 -22.22 1.00
C HIS A 159 9.10 -22.03 0.02
N LYS A 160 8.93 -22.52 -1.22
CA LYS A 160 9.95 -22.38 -2.27
C LYS A 160 9.74 -21.16 -3.16
N ASP A 161 8.50 -20.69 -3.26
CA ASP A 161 8.11 -19.47 -3.96
C ASP A 161 7.30 -18.58 -2.99
N GLN A 162 6.91 -17.39 -3.45
CA GLN A 162 6.18 -16.40 -2.65
C GLN A 162 4.99 -17.00 -1.88
N VAL A 163 4.84 -16.55 -0.64
CA VAL A 163 3.69 -16.90 0.20
C VAL A 163 2.48 -16.11 -0.31
N MET A 164 1.35 -16.76 -0.55
CA MET A 164 0.16 -16.10 -1.09
C MET A 164 -0.82 -15.69 0.02
N LYS A 165 -0.94 -16.51 1.05
CA LYS A 165 -1.84 -16.23 2.18
C LYS A 165 -1.30 -16.87 3.46
N VAL A 166 -1.51 -16.18 4.56
CA VAL A 166 -1.19 -16.59 5.93
C VAL A 166 -2.45 -16.40 6.78
N GLU A 167 -2.78 -17.37 7.63
CA GLU A 167 -3.95 -17.34 8.51
C GLU A 167 -3.66 -18.04 9.84
N PHE A 168 -4.07 -17.45 10.96
CA PHE A 168 -4.01 -18.09 12.28
C PHE A 168 -5.21 -19.03 12.50
N LEU A 169 -4.98 -20.16 13.14
CA LEU A 169 -6.02 -21.09 13.59
C LEU A 169 -6.25 -20.89 15.09
N LYS A 170 -7.53 -20.77 15.51
CA LYS A 170 -7.86 -20.60 16.92
C LYS A 170 -8.03 -21.97 17.58
N HIS A 171 -7.68 -22.04 18.86
CA HIS A 171 -8.02 -23.22 19.64
C HIS A 171 -9.51 -23.21 20.02
N THR A 172 -10.34 -24.05 19.38
CA THR A 172 -11.69 -24.32 19.90
C THR A 172 -11.56 -25.28 21.08
N LYS A 173 -11.75 -24.80 22.32
CA LYS A 173 -11.96 -25.71 23.46
C LYS A 173 -13.19 -26.57 23.14
N ALA A 174 -13.03 -27.89 23.14
CA ALA A 174 -14.16 -28.80 23.05
C ALA A 174 -15.02 -28.59 24.31
N GLU A 175 -16.32 -28.36 24.13
CA GLU A 175 -17.28 -28.46 25.23
C GLU A 175 -17.44 -29.95 25.53
N ASP A 176 -16.73 -30.45 26.55
CA ASP A 176 -16.98 -31.79 27.07
C ASP A 176 -18.31 -31.79 27.84
N GLU A 177 -19.18 -32.76 27.55
CA GLU A 177 -20.55 -32.92 28.08
C GLU A 177 -20.62 -33.37 29.56
N ASP A 178 -19.55 -33.25 30.35
CA ASP A 178 -19.56 -33.58 31.78
C ASP A 178 -19.05 -32.38 32.61
N GLY A 179 -19.96 -31.80 33.38
CA GLY A 179 -19.73 -30.60 34.18
C GLY A 179 -18.89 -30.82 35.43
N ASP A 180 -17.59 -31.08 35.27
CA ASP A 180 -16.60 -30.92 36.33
C ASP A 180 -15.64 -29.75 35.97
N VAL A 181 -15.75 -28.68 36.77
CA VAL A 181 -14.92 -27.49 36.67
C VAL A 181 -13.61 -27.76 37.42
N ASP A 182 -12.61 -28.26 36.73
CA ASP A 182 -11.24 -28.20 37.23
C ASP A 182 -10.69 -26.77 37.05
N VAL A 183 -10.49 -26.12 38.19
CA VAL A 183 -9.86 -24.80 38.32
C VAL A 183 -8.35 -24.95 38.18
N GLU A 184 -7.86 -24.91 36.94
CA GLU A 184 -6.48 -24.52 36.65
C GLU A 184 -6.49 -23.46 35.51
N GLU A 185 -6.66 -22.19 35.91
CA GLU A 185 -6.35 -21.03 35.07
C GLU A 185 -4.82 -20.92 34.89
N GLU A 186 -4.22 -21.75 34.04
CA GLU A 186 -2.86 -21.51 33.53
C GLU A 186 -2.87 -21.36 31.99
N SER A 187 -2.56 -20.13 31.54
CA SER A 187 -2.21 -19.70 30.17
C SER A 187 -3.24 -19.92 29.04
N ALA A 188 -4.26 -19.05 28.99
CA ALA A 188 -5.18 -18.92 27.85
C ALA A 188 -4.69 -17.92 26.77
N GLU A 189 -3.42 -18.00 26.34
CA GLU A 189 -2.81 -16.93 25.50
C GLU A 189 -2.09 -17.36 24.21
N ASP A 190 -2.04 -18.64 23.84
CA ASP A 190 -1.35 -19.05 22.62
C ASP A 190 -2.28 -19.79 21.64
N ASP A 191 -2.67 -19.12 20.55
CA ASP A 191 -3.09 -19.81 19.32
C ASP A 191 -1.82 -20.45 18.70
N PRO A 192 -1.62 -21.78 18.77
CA PRO A 192 -0.35 -22.40 18.45
C PRO A 192 -0.15 -22.68 16.96
N TRP A 193 -1.18 -22.48 16.12
CA TRP A 193 -1.19 -23.02 14.77
C TRP A 193 -1.30 -21.94 13.71
N LEU A 194 -0.44 -22.02 12.69
CA LEU A 194 -0.43 -21.10 11.55
C LEU A 194 -0.56 -21.89 10.25
N LEU A 195 -1.53 -21.48 9.43
CA LEU A 195 -1.75 -22.05 8.11
C LEU A 195 -1.21 -21.10 7.04
N THR A 196 -0.46 -21.65 6.08
CA THR A 196 0.16 -20.86 5.02
C THR A 196 0.01 -21.55 3.67
N THR A 197 -0.17 -20.77 2.62
CA THR A 197 -0.12 -21.26 1.23
C THR A 197 0.93 -20.54 0.42
N GLY A 198 1.67 -21.32 -0.36
CA GLY A 198 2.69 -20.83 -1.28
C GLY A 198 2.21 -20.86 -2.72
N LYS A 199 2.81 -20.00 -3.54
CA LYS A 199 2.65 -20.04 -5.01
C LYS A 199 3.23 -21.32 -5.62
N ASP A 200 4.10 -22.01 -4.89
CA ASP A 200 4.59 -23.36 -5.21
C ASP A 200 3.50 -24.46 -5.17
N GLY A 201 2.26 -24.12 -4.79
CA GLY A 201 1.13 -25.04 -4.79
C GLY A 201 0.99 -25.84 -3.49
N LEU A 202 1.76 -25.50 -2.45
CA LEU A 202 1.77 -26.20 -1.17
C LEU A 202 0.91 -25.48 -0.12
N ILE A 203 0.23 -26.26 0.72
CA ILE A 203 -0.33 -25.82 2.00
C ILE A 203 0.60 -26.33 3.10
N LYS A 204 1.01 -25.44 4.00
CA LYS A 204 1.82 -25.79 5.16
C LYS A 204 1.13 -25.39 6.46
N LEU A 205 1.08 -26.34 7.39
CA LEU A 205 0.63 -26.15 8.77
C LEU A 205 1.85 -26.07 9.68
N TRP A 206 1.97 -24.96 10.39
CA TRP A 206 3.06 -24.68 11.31
C TRP A 206 2.56 -24.73 12.74
N ASP A 207 3.39 -25.28 13.62
CA ASP A 207 3.23 -25.12 15.06
C ASP A 207 4.19 -24.03 15.54
N LEU A 208 3.64 -23.02 16.19
CA LEU A 208 4.31 -21.81 16.67
C LEU A 208 5.04 -22.05 17.99
N SER A 209 4.62 -23.06 18.76
CA SER A 209 5.26 -23.41 20.02
C SER A 209 6.61 -24.11 19.78
N THR A 210 6.63 -24.99 18.80
CA THR A 210 7.79 -25.80 18.41
C THR A 210 8.51 -25.26 17.17
N GLN A 211 7.93 -24.26 16.51
CA GLN A 211 8.49 -23.51 15.37
C GLN A 211 8.88 -24.39 14.17
N HIS A 212 8.17 -25.49 13.92
CA HIS A 212 8.43 -26.33 12.75
C HIS A 212 7.18 -26.55 11.91
N CYS A 213 7.39 -26.92 10.64
CA CYS A 213 6.32 -27.30 9.75
C CYS A 213 5.86 -28.71 10.12
N VAL A 214 4.61 -28.84 10.60
CA VAL A 214 4.05 -30.14 11.01
C VAL A 214 3.52 -30.91 9.80
N GLU A 215 2.79 -30.23 8.91
CA GLU A 215 2.23 -30.87 7.72
C GLU A 215 2.50 -30.05 6.47
N THR A 216 2.81 -30.73 5.37
CA THR A 216 2.89 -30.16 4.03
C THR A 216 2.02 -30.97 3.09
N HIS A 217 1.01 -30.35 2.49
CA HIS A 217 0.12 -30.97 1.52
C HIS A 217 0.25 -30.29 0.15
N MET A 218 0.15 -31.07 -0.92
CA MET A 218 0.08 -30.53 -2.28
C MET A 218 -1.35 -30.09 -2.56
N ALA A 219 -1.59 -28.79 -2.54
CA ALA A 219 -2.90 -28.22 -2.79
C ALA A 219 -3.29 -28.39 -4.25
N HIS A 220 -2.44 -27.92 -5.15
CA HIS A 220 -2.67 -27.97 -6.60
C HIS A 220 -1.41 -28.49 -7.30
N ARG A 221 -1.58 -29.02 -8.52
CA ARG A 221 -0.43 -29.46 -9.34
C ARG A 221 0.38 -28.27 -9.87
N GLY A 222 -0.29 -27.12 -10.04
CA GLY A 222 0.34 -25.85 -10.35
C GLY A 222 0.29 -24.92 -9.14
N GLU A 223 0.12 -23.62 -9.41
CA GLU A 223 0.17 -22.59 -8.37
C GLU A 223 -1.13 -22.52 -7.56
N CYS A 224 -0.99 -22.31 -6.25
CA CYS A 224 -2.11 -21.94 -5.36
C CYS A 224 -2.12 -20.42 -5.20
N TRP A 225 -3.20 -19.75 -5.61
CA TRP A 225 -3.26 -18.28 -5.65
C TRP A 225 -4.00 -17.68 -4.47
N ALA A 226 -5.00 -18.38 -3.94
CA ALA A 226 -5.81 -17.88 -2.85
C ALA A 226 -6.16 -19.01 -1.89
N MET A 227 -6.25 -18.64 -0.61
CA MET A 227 -6.72 -19.49 0.46
C MET A 227 -7.66 -18.69 1.35
N THR A 228 -8.66 -19.35 1.90
CA THR A 228 -9.48 -18.79 2.97
C THR A 228 -9.89 -19.88 3.95
N LEU A 229 -10.01 -19.49 5.21
CA LEU A 229 -10.48 -20.33 6.29
C LEU A 229 -11.95 -19.99 6.57
N SER A 230 -12.78 -21.01 6.78
CA SER A 230 -14.15 -20.81 7.24
C SER A 230 -14.16 -20.11 8.60
N PRO A 231 -15.13 -19.24 8.91
CA PRO A 231 -15.25 -18.63 10.24
C PRO A 231 -15.30 -19.66 11.38
N ASP A 232 -15.91 -20.82 11.12
CA ASP A 232 -16.00 -21.95 12.06
C ASP A 232 -14.70 -22.76 12.18
N GLN A 233 -13.67 -22.39 11.43
CA GLN A 233 -12.33 -23.02 11.38
C GLN A 233 -12.26 -24.50 11.02
N ARG A 234 -13.38 -25.09 10.58
CA ARG A 234 -13.46 -26.51 10.18
C ARG A 234 -13.11 -26.75 8.72
N GLY A 235 -13.17 -25.72 7.86
CA GLY A 235 -12.98 -25.87 6.42
C GLY A 235 -12.01 -24.84 5.84
N ILE A 236 -11.19 -25.26 4.88
CA ILE A 236 -10.33 -24.38 4.07
C ILE A 236 -10.73 -24.54 2.62
N ILE A 237 -10.74 -23.43 1.89
CA ILE A 237 -10.84 -23.45 0.43
C ILE A 237 -9.54 -22.91 -0.15
N THR A 238 -8.92 -23.67 -1.03
CA THR A 238 -7.78 -23.23 -1.84
C THR A 238 -8.16 -23.12 -3.30
N ALA A 239 -7.60 -22.14 -3.99
CA ALA A 239 -7.87 -21.89 -5.39
C ALA A 239 -6.61 -22.01 -6.25
N GLY A 240 -6.73 -22.75 -7.35
CA GLY A 240 -5.67 -23.00 -8.31
C GLY A 240 -5.71 -22.10 -9.55
N ASN A 241 -4.82 -22.39 -10.49
CA ASN A 241 -4.67 -21.65 -11.75
C ASN A 241 -5.82 -21.89 -12.75
N GLU A 242 -6.35 -23.12 -12.82
CA GLU A 242 -7.37 -23.51 -13.82
C GLU A 242 -8.82 -23.32 -13.35
N GLY A 243 -9.04 -22.44 -12.35
CA GLY A 243 -10.36 -22.24 -11.75
C GLY A 243 -10.84 -23.41 -10.87
N GLU A 244 -9.95 -24.33 -10.51
CA GLU A 244 -10.19 -25.39 -9.53
C GLU A 244 -10.16 -24.83 -8.11
N LEU A 245 -11.20 -25.14 -7.34
CA LEU A 245 -11.33 -24.85 -5.91
C LEU A 245 -11.28 -26.16 -5.14
N LYS A 246 -10.22 -26.38 -4.37
CA LYS A 246 -10.13 -27.54 -3.48
C LYS A 246 -10.63 -27.21 -2.10
N ILE A 247 -11.38 -28.14 -1.52
CA ILE A 247 -11.91 -28.02 -0.18
C ILE A 247 -11.21 -29.00 0.73
N TRP A 248 -10.72 -28.47 1.83
CA TRP A 248 -10.06 -29.20 2.89
C TRP A 248 -10.88 -29.07 4.16
N THR A 249 -10.86 -30.08 5.00
CA THR A 249 -11.38 -29.99 6.37
C THR A 249 -10.26 -30.14 7.38
N ILE A 250 -10.36 -29.34 8.43
CA ILE A 250 -9.47 -29.35 9.58
C ILE A 250 -10.14 -30.15 10.68
N ASP A 251 -9.43 -31.14 11.19
CA ASP A 251 -9.86 -31.88 12.38
C ASP A 251 -9.29 -31.21 13.64
N SER A 252 -10.13 -30.45 14.34
CA SER A 252 -9.75 -29.72 15.56
C SER A 252 -9.39 -30.65 16.71
N HIS A 253 -10.00 -31.84 16.78
CA HIS A 253 -9.75 -32.79 17.86
C HIS A 253 -8.36 -33.44 17.72
N LYS A 254 -7.93 -33.71 16.49
CA LYS A 254 -6.56 -34.19 16.22
C LYS A 254 -5.51 -33.10 16.43
N LEU A 255 -5.86 -31.84 16.20
CA LEU A 255 -4.97 -30.71 16.49
C LEU A 255 -4.66 -30.59 18.00
N ALA A 256 -5.64 -30.88 18.85
CA ALA A 256 -5.53 -30.73 20.32
C ALA A 256 -4.76 -31.86 21.01
N VAL A 257 -4.90 -33.11 20.53
CA VAL A 257 -4.36 -34.30 21.22
C VAL A 257 -2.87 -34.55 20.92
N ARG A 258 -2.28 -33.86 19.95
CA ARG A 258 -1.01 -34.26 19.34
C ARG A 258 0.22 -33.78 20.13
N SER A 259 0.51 -34.43 21.27
CA SER A 259 1.81 -34.32 21.96
C SER A 259 2.73 -35.54 21.78
N THR A 260 2.26 -36.68 21.26
CA THR A 260 3.11 -37.88 21.12
C THR A 260 2.78 -38.75 19.90
N SER A 261 3.68 -38.72 18.90
CA SER A 261 4.09 -39.88 18.08
C SER A 261 3.04 -40.66 17.26
N ALA A 262 2.13 -39.99 16.54
CA ALA A 262 1.42 -40.61 15.40
C ALA A 262 1.25 -39.64 14.20
N VAL A 263 1.49 -40.15 12.99
CA VAL A 263 1.37 -39.43 11.71
C VAL A 263 -0.09 -39.47 11.24
N ASP A 264 -0.98 -38.85 12.01
CA ASP A 264 -2.36 -38.65 11.57
C ASP A 264 -2.49 -37.29 10.90
N ASN A 265 -2.97 -37.27 9.65
CA ASN A 265 -3.16 -36.03 8.89
C ASN A 265 -4.29 -35.19 9.50
N CYS A 266 -3.99 -33.97 9.91
CA CYS A 266 -4.92 -32.97 10.42
C CYS A 266 -5.73 -32.31 9.28
N LEU A 267 -5.12 -32.19 8.11
CA LEU A 267 -5.75 -31.68 6.89
C LEU A 267 -6.23 -32.83 6.00
N ILE A 268 -7.53 -32.84 5.70
CA ILE A 268 -8.17 -33.88 4.88
C ILE A 268 -8.80 -33.24 3.64
N GLU A 269 -8.43 -33.72 2.45
CA GLU A 269 -9.04 -33.31 1.18
C GLU A 269 -10.45 -33.92 1.06
N LYS A 270 -11.49 -33.07 0.97
CA LYS A 270 -12.89 -33.52 0.78
C LYS A 270 -13.31 -33.54 -0.69
N GLY A 271 -12.72 -32.72 -1.54
CA GLY A 271 -13.01 -32.72 -2.97
C GLY A 271 -12.71 -31.40 -3.68
N VAL A 272 -13.02 -31.38 -4.99
CA VAL A 272 -12.73 -30.28 -5.90
C VAL A 272 -14.01 -29.74 -6.53
N ILE A 273 -14.14 -28.42 -6.60
CA ILE A 273 -15.19 -27.68 -7.29
C ILE A 273 -14.56 -26.89 -8.43
N HIS A 274 -15.28 -26.77 -9.54
CA HIS A 274 -14.84 -25.96 -10.66
C HIS A 274 -15.69 -24.71 -10.75
N ARG A 275 -15.01 -23.59 -10.98
CA ARG A 275 -15.65 -22.31 -11.32
C ARG A 275 -16.23 -22.36 -12.73
N GLN A 276 -17.13 -21.42 -13.04
CA GLN A 276 -17.63 -21.27 -14.40
C GLN A 276 -16.55 -20.73 -15.32
N ASN A 277 -15.80 -19.74 -14.84
CA ASN A 277 -14.61 -19.22 -15.51
C ASN A 277 -13.37 -20.04 -15.14
N LYS A 278 -12.60 -20.44 -16.16
CA LYS A 278 -11.37 -21.24 -16.01
C LYS A 278 -10.12 -20.40 -15.72
N ASP A 279 -10.30 -19.12 -15.40
CA ASP A 279 -9.20 -18.24 -15.03
C ASP A 279 -8.78 -18.48 -13.58
N ARG A 280 -7.52 -18.13 -13.27
CA ARG A 280 -7.01 -18.14 -11.90
C ARG A 280 -7.89 -17.31 -10.96
N ALA A 281 -8.02 -17.75 -9.72
CA ALA A 281 -8.69 -16.96 -8.70
C ALA A 281 -7.71 -15.97 -8.04
N ASN A 282 -8.12 -14.72 -7.85
CA ASN A 282 -7.29 -13.72 -7.17
C ASN A 282 -7.51 -13.75 -5.66
N THR A 283 -8.76 -13.84 -5.21
CA THR A 283 -9.17 -13.83 -3.81
C THR A 283 -10.39 -14.75 -3.62
N VAL A 284 -10.41 -15.41 -2.47
CA VAL A 284 -11.58 -16.14 -1.97
C VAL A 284 -11.84 -15.62 -0.56
N THR A 285 -13.08 -15.26 -0.26
CA THR A 285 -13.45 -14.69 1.05
C THR A 285 -14.77 -15.27 1.53
N PHE A 286 -14.79 -15.83 2.73
CA PHE A 286 -16.02 -16.24 3.40
C PHE A 286 -16.80 -15.04 3.92
N HIS A 287 -18.11 -15.13 3.87
CA HIS A 287 -18.98 -14.25 4.64
C HIS A 287 -18.77 -14.55 6.14
N PRO A 288 -18.74 -13.55 7.04
CA PRO A 288 -18.52 -13.77 8.47
C PRO A 288 -19.45 -14.80 9.12
N ASN A 289 -20.71 -14.88 8.68
CA ASN A 289 -21.68 -15.89 9.14
C ASN A 289 -21.46 -17.32 8.57
N GLY A 290 -20.40 -17.56 7.80
CA GLY A 290 -20.02 -18.88 7.29
C GLY A 290 -20.85 -19.43 6.11
N ASN A 291 -22.09 -18.99 5.89
CA ASN A 291 -23.00 -19.63 4.92
C ASN A 291 -22.70 -19.37 3.43
N TYR A 292 -21.88 -18.37 3.12
CA TYR A 292 -21.56 -17.95 1.75
C TYR A 292 -20.07 -17.69 1.62
N PHE A 293 -19.55 -17.85 0.41
CA PHE A 293 -18.22 -17.35 0.06
C PHE A 293 -18.20 -16.77 -1.35
N ALA A 294 -17.35 -15.80 -1.58
CA ALA A 294 -17.15 -15.16 -2.88
C ALA A 294 -15.78 -15.53 -3.44
N VAL A 295 -15.73 -15.69 -4.76
CA VAL A 295 -14.52 -15.96 -5.53
C VAL A 295 -14.44 -14.96 -6.68
N ASN A 296 -13.31 -14.26 -6.82
CA ASN A 296 -13.02 -13.50 -8.04
C ASN A 296 -11.87 -14.10 -8.84
N GLY A 297 -11.91 -13.84 -10.14
CA GLY A 297 -10.74 -13.91 -11.00
C GLY A 297 -10.34 -12.51 -11.49
N PRO A 298 -9.37 -12.41 -12.40
CA PRO A 298 -9.00 -11.16 -13.08
C PRO A 298 -10.05 -10.69 -14.10
N ASP A 299 -11.16 -11.40 -14.26
CA ASP A 299 -12.28 -11.06 -15.13
C ASP A 299 -13.23 -10.03 -14.47
N LYS A 300 -14.24 -9.58 -15.21
CA LYS A 300 -15.32 -8.69 -14.76
C LYS A 300 -16.47 -9.46 -14.09
N SER A 301 -16.14 -10.50 -13.35
CA SER A 301 -17.13 -11.39 -12.73
C SER A 301 -16.69 -11.85 -11.34
N VAL A 302 -17.66 -11.86 -10.43
CA VAL A 302 -17.53 -12.41 -9.09
C VAL A 302 -18.53 -13.53 -8.92
N GLU A 303 -18.06 -14.72 -8.59
CA GLU A 303 -18.89 -15.89 -8.37
C GLU A 303 -19.13 -16.06 -6.87
N ILE A 304 -20.39 -16.09 -6.45
CA ILE A 304 -20.78 -16.30 -5.06
C ILE A 304 -21.34 -17.70 -4.94
N PHE A 305 -20.81 -18.46 -3.99
CA PHE A 305 -21.25 -19.80 -3.65
C PHE A 305 -21.98 -19.77 -2.30
N ARG A 306 -22.99 -20.62 -2.19
CA ARG A 306 -23.68 -20.92 -0.93
C ARG A 306 -23.22 -22.27 -0.40
N ILE A 307 -23.13 -22.36 0.91
CA ILE A 307 -22.91 -23.60 1.65
C ILE A 307 -24.28 -24.09 2.13
N ARG A 308 -24.63 -25.33 1.81
CA ARG A 308 -25.85 -25.95 2.32
C ARG A 308 -25.66 -26.36 3.78
N THR A 309 -26.67 -26.12 4.60
CA THR A 309 -26.74 -26.67 5.96
C THR A 309 -26.78 -28.19 5.94
N GLU A 310 -26.32 -28.84 7.00
CA GLU A 310 -26.29 -30.31 7.14
C GLU A 310 -27.64 -30.97 6.85
N SER A 311 -28.74 -30.40 7.37
CA SER A 311 -30.10 -30.89 7.12
C SER A 311 -30.54 -30.85 5.64
N GLU A 312 -29.98 -29.93 4.84
CA GLU A 312 -30.23 -29.85 3.40
C GLU A 312 -29.38 -30.87 2.65
N VAL A 313 -28.14 -31.07 3.07
CA VAL A 313 -27.24 -32.08 2.50
C VAL A 313 -27.83 -33.49 2.70
N GLU A 314 -28.32 -33.82 3.90
CA GLU A 314 -29.00 -35.09 4.15
C GLU A 314 -30.20 -35.33 3.22
N LYS A 315 -31.02 -34.30 3.00
CA LYS A 315 -32.18 -34.40 2.10
C LYS A 315 -31.75 -34.66 0.66
N VAL A 316 -30.63 -34.07 0.23
CA VAL A 316 -30.06 -34.30 -1.11
C VAL A 316 -29.48 -35.71 -1.22
N LEU A 317 -28.75 -36.18 -0.21
CA LEU A 317 -28.22 -37.55 -0.16
C LEU A 317 -29.35 -38.59 -0.17
N LYS A 318 -30.40 -38.41 0.64
CA LYS A 318 -31.61 -39.25 0.65
C LYS A 318 -32.28 -39.29 -0.73
N ARG A 319 -32.35 -38.15 -1.44
CA ARG A 319 -32.89 -38.07 -2.81
C ARG A 319 -31.98 -38.76 -3.84
N LYS A 320 -30.66 -38.60 -3.75
CA LYS A 320 -29.68 -39.29 -4.62
C LYS A 320 -29.75 -40.80 -4.39
N LYS A 321 -29.83 -41.27 -3.14
CA LYS A 321 -30.01 -42.68 -2.77
C LYS A 321 -31.28 -43.26 -3.38
N LYS A 322 -32.42 -42.56 -3.25
CA LYS A 322 -33.69 -42.99 -3.88
C LYS A 322 -33.56 -43.12 -5.40
N ARG A 323 -32.96 -42.13 -6.07
CA ARG A 323 -32.72 -42.19 -7.54
C ARG A 323 -31.76 -43.30 -7.96
N LYS A 324 -30.72 -43.57 -7.16
CA LYS A 324 -29.78 -44.68 -7.43
C LYS A 324 -30.44 -46.03 -7.19
N MET A 325 -31.27 -46.17 -6.15
CA MET A 325 -32.07 -47.38 -5.91
C MET A 325 -33.10 -47.64 -7.01
N GLU A 326 -33.78 -46.60 -7.51
CA GLU A 326 -34.70 -46.70 -8.65
C GLU A 326 -33.96 -47.15 -9.92
N LYS A 327 -32.81 -46.55 -10.24
CA LYS A 327 -31.98 -46.96 -11.39
C LYS A 327 -31.37 -48.36 -11.25
N ALA A 328 -30.99 -48.77 -10.04
CA ALA A 328 -30.44 -50.09 -9.77
C ALA A 328 -31.53 -51.18 -9.83
N ALA A 329 -32.74 -50.86 -9.38
CA ALA A 329 -33.91 -51.72 -9.53
C ALA A 329 -34.29 -51.90 -11.01
N GLU A 330 -34.13 -50.87 -11.85
CA GLU A 330 -34.29 -50.96 -13.30
C GLU A 330 -33.16 -51.77 -13.98
N ALA A 331 -31.95 -51.79 -13.40
CA ALA A 331 -30.78 -52.49 -13.95
C ALA A 331 -30.58 -53.92 -13.42
N GLY A 332 -31.36 -54.37 -12.43
CA GLY A 332 -31.29 -55.73 -11.89
C GLY A 332 -30.11 -56.04 -10.97
N GLU A 333 -29.42 -55.03 -10.42
CA GLU A 333 -28.29 -55.19 -9.49
C GLU A 333 -28.71 -54.94 -8.03
N THR A 334 -28.30 -55.82 -7.11
CA THR A 334 -28.46 -55.65 -5.66
C THR A 334 -27.29 -54.88 -5.06
N ILE A 335 -27.51 -53.62 -4.68
CA ILE A 335 -26.49 -52.76 -4.06
C ILE A 335 -26.41 -53.02 -2.55
N SER A 336 -25.21 -53.31 -2.03
CA SER A 336 -24.95 -53.37 -0.57
C SER A 336 -24.94 -51.97 0.04
N ALA A 337 -25.40 -51.87 1.29
CA ALA A 337 -25.56 -50.64 2.05
C ALA A 337 -24.33 -49.71 1.97
N ILE A 338 -24.48 -48.57 1.29
CA ILE A 338 -23.60 -47.43 1.43
C ILE A 338 -24.00 -46.74 2.73
N ALA A 339 -23.02 -46.52 3.63
CA ALA A 339 -23.22 -45.89 4.93
C ALA A 339 -23.88 -44.50 4.79
N ASP A 340 -24.82 -44.18 5.69
CA ASP A 340 -25.62 -42.96 5.70
C ASP A 340 -24.86 -41.73 6.27
N ASP A 341 -23.52 -41.79 6.32
CA ASP A 341 -22.71 -40.79 7.02
C ASP A 341 -22.49 -39.52 6.18
N ILE A 342 -22.67 -38.36 6.81
CA ILE A 342 -22.45 -37.01 6.24
C ILE A 342 -21.02 -36.85 5.70
N SER A 343 -20.06 -37.62 6.23
CA SER A 343 -18.67 -37.68 5.78
C SER A 343 -18.50 -38.15 4.32
N SER A 344 -19.50 -38.84 3.75
CA SER A 344 -19.48 -39.34 2.36
C SER A 344 -20.03 -38.36 1.31
N ALA A 345 -20.49 -37.17 1.74
CA ALA A 345 -21.06 -36.18 0.83
C ALA A 345 -19.99 -35.61 -0.14
N GLU A 346 -20.29 -35.63 -1.44
CA GLU A 346 -19.45 -34.97 -2.45
C GLU A 346 -19.45 -33.45 -2.23
N ALA A 347 -18.31 -32.79 -2.46
CA ALA A 347 -18.17 -31.34 -2.32
C ALA A 347 -19.20 -30.55 -3.15
N SER A 348 -19.59 -31.05 -4.34
CA SER A 348 -20.60 -30.44 -5.21
C SER A 348 -22.03 -30.46 -4.63
N ASP A 349 -22.31 -31.32 -3.65
CA ASP A 349 -23.60 -31.35 -2.96
C ASP A 349 -23.67 -30.33 -1.82
N VAL A 350 -22.54 -30.04 -1.19
CA VAL A 350 -22.42 -29.08 -0.08
C VAL A 350 -22.39 -27.65 -0.61
N PHE A 351 -21.65 -27.42 -1.69
CA PHE A 351 -21.38 -26.08 -2.21
C PHE A 351 -22.06 -25.89 -3.56
N VAL A 352 -22.85 -24.82 -3.69
CA VAL A 352 -23.63 -24.54 -4.89
C VAL A 352 -23.44 -23.09 -5.30
N SER A 353 -23.32 -22.81 -6.59
CA SER A 353 -23.30 -21.43 -7.10
C SER A 353 -24.61 -20.72 -6.77
N HIS A 354 -24.54 -19.57 -6.11
CA HIS A 354 -25.68 -18.71 -5.76
C HIS A 354 -25.95 -17.69 -6.87
N VAL A 355 -24.95 -16.85 -7.20
CA VAL A 355 -25.07 -15.81 -8.23
C VAL A 355 -23.70 -15.45 -8.80
N VAL A 356 -23.67 -14.96 -10.05
CA VAL A 356 -22.49 -14.38 -10.67
C VAL A 356 -22.72 -12.89 -10.88
N VAL A 357 -22.03 -12.05 -10.10
CA VAL A 357 -22.11 -10.59 -10.15
C VAL A 357 -21.18 -10.10 -11.26
N ARG A 358 -21.72 -9.35 -12.23
CA ARG A 358 -20.93 -8.70 -13.30
C ARG A 358 -20.60 -7.26 -12.89
N THR A 359 -19.33 -6.91 -13.04
CA THR A 359 -18.74 -5.64 -12.56
C THR A 359 -18.42 -4.71 -13.71
N GLY A 360 -18.32 -3.39 -13.44
CA GLY A 360 -17.98 -2.40 -14.48
C GLY A 360 -16.54 -2.55 -14.99
N GLY A 361 -15.63 -2.95 -14.10
CA GLY A 361 -14.22 -3.20 -14.38
C GLY A 361 -13.78 -4.62 -14.04
N LYS A 362 -12.54 -4.95 -14.42
CA LYS A 362 -11.89 -6.20 -13.96
C LYS A 362 -11.67 -6.12 -12.45
N VAL A 363 -12.00 -7.17 -11.72
CA VAL A 363 -11.94 -7.17 -10.27
C VAL A 363 -10.53 -7.46 -9.77
N ARG A 364 -10.05 -6.67 -8.80
CA ARG A 364 -8.78 -6.91 -8.11
C ARG A 364 -8.98 -7.62 -6.78
N SER A 365 -9.86 -7.09 -5.94
CA SER A 365 -10.15 -7.60 -4.60
C SER A 365 -11.61 -7.43 -4.24
N ILE A 366 -12.04 -8.22 -3.27
CA ILE A 366 -13.40 -8.23 -2.73
C ILE A 366 -13.30 -8.21 -1.22
N ASP A 367 -14.25 -7.52 -0.58
CA ASP A 367 -14.51 -7.70 0.83
C ASP A 367 -16.02 -7.73 1.13
N TRP A 368 -16.41 -8.39 2.22
CA TRP A 368 -17.79 -8.48 2.65
C TRP A 368 -18.15 -7.32 3.57
N ALA A 369 -19.38 -6.80 3.44
CA ALA A 369 -19.91 -5.74 4.28
C ALA A 369 -21.13 -6.25 5.08
N PRO A 370 -20.93 -7.02 6.17
CA PRO A 370 -22.04 -7.55 6.96
C PRO A 370 -22.82 -6.42 7.65
N LYS A 371 -24.11 -6.28 7.33
CA LYS A 371 -25.04 -5.47 8.13
C LYS A 371 -25.46 -6.26 9.37
N LYS A 372 -25.37 -5.64 10.55
CA LYS A 372 -25.94 -6.17 11.81
C LYS A 372 -27.46 -6.24 11.83
N ALA A 373 -28.15 -5.56 10.90
CA ALA A 373 -29.61 -5.58 10.83
C ALA A 373 -30.12 -6.84 10.10
N LYS A 374 -31.30 -7.33 10.50
CA LYS A 374 -32.06 -8.46 9.88
C LYS A 374 -32.55 -8.16 8.44
N GLY A 375 -31.69 -7.60 7.59
CA GLY A 375 -31.95 -7.44 6.17
C GLY A 375 -31.74 -8.76 5.41
N ASP A 376 -32.59 -8.99 4.41
CA ASP A 376 -32.56 -10.19 3.54
C ASP A 376 -31.49 -10.10 2.43
N SER A 377 -30.49 -9.22 2.58
CA SER A 377 -29.49 -8.97 1.55
C SER A 377 -28.05 -9.11 2.07
N LEU A 378 -27.17 -9.54 1.18
CA LEU A 378 -25.72 -9.66 1.33
C LEU A 378 -25.07 -8.48 0.62
N GLN A 379 -24.11 -7.83 1.26
CA GLN A 379 -23.45 -6.66 0.69
C GLN A 379 -21.99 -6.95 0.42
N LEU A 380 -21.54 -6.54 -0.77
CA LEU A 380 -20.23 -6.86 -1.29
C LEU A 380 -19.53 -5.59 -1.75
N LEU A 381 -18.34 -5.33 -1.21
CA LEU A 381 -17.45 -4.29 -1.69
C LEU A 381 -16.50 -4.91 -2.73
N VAL A 382 -16.43 -4.29 -3.90
CA VAL A 382 -15.60 -4.73 -5.01
C VAL A 382 -14.66 -3.60 -5.41
N ALA A 383 -13.36 -3.88 -5.39
CA ALA A 383 -12.35 -2.98 -5.93
C ALA A 383 -11.92 -3.44 -7.33
N CYS A 384 -12.00 -2.53 -8.29
CA CYS A 384 -11.67 -2.82 -9.68
C CYS A 384 -10.32 -2.23 -10.10
N THR A 385 -9.63 -2.90 -11.03
CA THR A 385 -8.33 -2.46 -11.54
C THR A 385 -8.40 -1.16 -12.36
N ASN A 386 -9.58 -0.80 -12.86
CA ASN A 386 -9.86 0.48 -13.53
C ASN A 386 -10.14 1.63 -12.54
N ASN A 387 -9.58 1.56 -11.32
CA ASN A 387 -9.59 2.64 -10.32
C ASN A 387 -11.00 2.95 -9.76
N SER A 388 -11.95 2.00 -9.80
CA SER A 388 -13.32 2.16 -9.26
C SER A 388 -13.57 1.28 -8.04
N LEU A 389 -14.40 1.79 -7.13
CA LEU A 389 -15.03 1.01 -6.07
C LEU A 389 -16.50 0.85 -6.37
N GLU A 390 -16.97 -0.39 -6.32
CA GLU A 390 -18.38 -0.74 -6.55
C GLU A 390 -18.92 -1.46 -5.31
N TYR A 391 -20.12 -1.08 -4.90
CA TYR A 391 -20.80 -1.65 -3.74
C TYR A 391 -22.11 -2.29 -4.19
N TYR A 392 -22.19 -3.61 -4.02
CA TYR A 392 -23.29 -4.44 -4.49
C TYR A 392 -24.17 -4.90 -3.33
N ASP A 393 -25.46 -4.99 -3.60
CA ASP A 393 -26.46 -5.60 -2.71
C ASP A 393 -27.08 -6.80 -3.43
N ILE A 394 -27.00 -7.96 -2.80
CA ILE A 394 -27.35 -9.26 -3.38
C ILE A 394 -28.41 -9.90 -2.50
N GLN A 395 -29.48 -10.42 -3.09
CA GLN A 395 -30.54 -11.08 -2.31
C GLN A 395 -30.07 -12.42 -1.73
N LYS A 396 -30.44 -12.69 -0.46
CA LYS A 396 -30.22 -13.98 0.19
C LYS A 396 -31.10 -15.06 -0.43
N TYR A 397 -30.73 -16.31 -0.20
CA TYR A 397 -31.51 -17.43 -0.69
C TYR A 397 -32.79 -17.60 0.14
N SER A 398 -33.95 -17.50 -0.52
CA SER A 398 -35.25 -17.84 0.07
C SER A 398 -35.79 -19.16 -0.48
N LYS A 399 -36.33 -20.01 0.40
CA LYS A 399 -36.92 -21.32 0.03
C LYS A 399 -38.19 -21.22 -0.82
N GLU A 400 -38.83 -20.05 -0.84
CA GLU A 400 -40.08 -19.79 -1.56
C GLU A 400 -39.85 -19.49 -3.06
N LYS A 401 -38.70 -18.89 -3.42
CA LYS A 401 -38.34 -18.50 -4.79
C LYS A 401 -37.28 -19.42 -5.39
N LYS A 402 -37.55 -20.72 -5.50
CA LYS A 402 -36.58 -21.73 -5.96
C LYS A 402 -36.17 -21.66 -7.44
N SER A 403 -36.90 -20.91 -8.28
CA SER A 403 -36.73 -20.91 -9.73
C SER A 403 -36.09 -19.65 -10.33
N GLU A 404 -35.96 -18.57 -9.57
CA GLU A 404 -35.37 -17.31 -10.06
C GLU A 404 -33.93 -17.16 -9.56
N VAL A 405 -33.02 -16.81 -10.46
CA VAL A 405 -31.64 -16.46 -10.09
C VAL A 405 -31.70 -15.21 -9.20
N PRO A 406 -31.02 -15.18 -8.04
CA PRO A 406 -31.05 -14.03 -7.15
C PRO A 406 -30.61 -12.75 -7.87
N GLU A 407 -31.39 -11.69 -7.74
CA GLU A 407 -31.03 -10.37 -8.28
C GLU A 407 -29.90 -9.74 -7.45
N TYR A 408 -29.03 -8.99 -8.13
CA TYR A 408 -28.00 -8.15 -7.52
C TYR A 408 -28.07 -6.75 -8.11
N ASN A 409 -27.87 -5.73 -7.27
CA ASN A 409 -27.92 -4.33 -7.65
C ASN A 409 -26.64 -3.61 -7.23
N ARG A 410 -26.11 -2.76 -8.12
CA ARG A 410 -24.99 -1.85 -7.80
C ARG A 410 -25.56 -0.62 -7.09
N VAL A 411 -25.37 -0.54 -5.78
CA VAL A 411 -25.97 0.51 -4.92
C VAL A 411 -25.13 1.79 -4.92
N HIS A 412 -23.81 1.65 -4.74
CA HIS A 412 -22.89 2.78 -4.75
C HIS A 412 -21.70 2.49 -5.67
N ALA A 413 -21.17 3.54 -6.31
CA ALA A 413 -19.96 3.47 -7.11
C ALA A 413 -19.14 4.75 -6.92
N ILE A 414 -17.86 4.62 -6.58
CA ILE A 414 -16.93 5.75 -6.47
C ILE A 414 -16.09 5.81 -7.75
N GLU A 415 -16.53 6.68 -8.67
CA GLU A 415 -15.92 6.86 -9.99
C GLU A 415 -15.52 8.32 -10.28
N LEU A 416 -16.15 9.29 -9.62
CA LEU A 416 -15.92 10.72 -9.86
C LEU A 416 -14.49 11.19 -9.56
N PRO A 417 -13.86 10.79 -8.43
CA PRO A 417 -12.55 11.31 -8.01
C PRO A 417 -11.34 10.74 -8.76
N GLY A 418 -11.53 9.96 -9.84
CA GLY A 418 -10.39 9.44 -10.60
C GLY A 418 -10.69 9.08 -12.05
N HIS A 419 -9.64 9.01 -12.87
CA HIS A 419 -9.74 8.46 -14.23
C HIS A 419 -9.79 6.94 -14.20
N ARG A 420 -10.41 6.32 -15.23
CA ARG A 420 -10.55 4.86 -15.32
C ARG A 420 -9.37 4.21 -16.04
N SER A 421 -8.91 4.91 -17.06
CA SER A 421 -7.74 4.62 -17.88
C SER A 421 -6.57 5.54 -17.48
N ASP A 422 -5.44 5.33 -18.14
CA ASP A 422 -4.27 6.17 -18.09
C ASP A 422 -4.57 7.59 -18.59
N VAL A 423 -4.04 8.58 -17.88
CA VAL A 423 -4.17 10.00 -18.25
C VAL A 423 -3.11 10.30 -19.30
N ARG A 424 -3.54 10.70 -20.50
CA ARG A 424 -2.68 10.89 -21.68
C ARG A 424 -2.24 12.33 -21.89
N ALA A 425 -3.07 13.28 -21.50
CA ALA A 425 -2.77 14.70 -21.67
C ALA A 425 -3.23 15.51 -20.47
N LEU A 426 -2.46 16.55 -20.17
CA LEU A 426 -2.74 17.55 -19.15
C LEU A 426 -2.65 18.94 -19.77
N SER A 427 -3.56 19.82 -19.38
CA SER A 427 -3.48 21.25 -19.66
C SER A 427 -3.88 22.03 -18.42
N LEU A 428 -3.05 23.00 -18.03
CA LEU A 428 -3.40 23.98 -17.01
C LEU A 428 -4.16 25.16 -17.63
N SER A 429 -5.07 25.69 -16.83
CA SER A 429 -5.77 26.95 -17.04
C SER A 429 -4.78 28.12 -17.16
N SER A 430 -5.19 29.24 -17.74
CA SER A 430 -4.35 30.44 -17.81
C SER A 430 -4.04 31.05 -16.44
N ASP A 431 -4.93 30.82 -15.47
CA ASP A 431 -4.81 31.24 -14.07
C ASP A 431 -4.23 30.17 -13.12
N ASP A 432 -3.83 29.01 -13.65
CA ASP A 432 -3.36 27.82 -12.92
C ASP A 432 -4.32 27.24 -11.86
N ARG A 433 -5.57 27.71 -11.78
CA ARG A 433 -6.54 27.22 -10.78
C ARG A 433 -7.22 25.93 -11.20
N MET A 434 -7.49 25.81 -12.49
CA MET A 434 -8.13 24.64 -13.09
C MET A 434 -7.13 23.81 -13.89
N LEU A 435 -7.30 22.49 -13.83
CA LEU A 435 -6.53 21.52 -14.58
C LEU A 435 -7.49 20.67 -15.40
N ALA A 436 -7.25 20.56 -16.70
CA ALA A 436 -7.93 19.62 -17.58
C ALA A 436 -7.04 18.40 -17.77
N SER A 437 -7.57 17.22 -17.46
CA SER A 437 -6.90 15.94 -17.68
C SER A 437 -7.73 15.07 -18.60
N ALA A 438 -7.10 14.61 -19.67
CA ALA A 438 -7.74 13.79 -20.68
C ALA A 438 -7.22 12.36 -20.60
N SER A 439 -8.13 11.40 -20.54
CA SER A 439 -7.85 9.97 -20.57
C SER A 439 -8.65 9.31 -21.69
N ASN A 440 -8.42 8.02 -21.93
CA ASN A 440 -9.28 7.27 -22.83
C ASN A 440 -10.71 7.18 -22.27
N GLY A 441 -11.69 7.78 -22.95
CA GLY A 441 -13.11 7.74 -22.57
C GLY A 441 -13.59 8.94 -21.75
N SER A 442 -12.70 9.74 -21.14
CA SER A 442 -13.12 10.81 -20.26
C SER A 442 -12.16 11.99 -20.19
N LEU A 443 -12.72 13.19 -20.14
CA LEU A 443 -12.04 14.44 -19.81
C LEU A 443 -12.55 14.93 -18.46
N LYS A 444 -11.66 15.18 -17.50
CA LYS A 444 -12.02 15.71 -16.18
C LYS A 444 -11.35 17.05 -15.95
N ILE A 445 -12.09 17.94 -15.29
CA ILE A 445 -11.60 19.24 -14.88
C ILE A 445 -11.51 19.27 -13.36
N TRP A 446 -10.33 19.59 -12.87
CA TRP A 446 -9.99 19.62 -11.45
C TRP A 446 -9.73 21.04 -11.00
N ASN A 447 -10.00 21.29 -9.73
CA ASN A 447 -9.43 22.44 -9.04
C ASN A 447 -8.09 22.01 -8.42
N VAL A 448 -7.00 22.68 -8.78
CA VAL A 448 -5.66 22.35 -8.29
C VAL A 448 -5.55 22.53 -6.77
N ARG A 449 -6.23 23.53 -6.20
CA ARG A 449 -6.16 23.81 -4.76
C ARG A 449 -6.88 22.76 -3.93
N THR A 450 -8.13 22.43 -4.32
CA THR A 450 -9.00 21.51 -3.57
C THR A 450 -8.86 20.04 -4.00
N GLN A 451 -8.23 19.78 -5.15
CA GLN A 451 -8.07 18.45 -5.77
C GLN A 451 -9.38 17.77 -6.16
N ALA A 452 -10.51 18.47 -6.06
CA ALA A 452 -11.80 17.91 -6.40
C ALA A 452 -12.05 18.02 -7.91
N CYS A 453 -12.66 16.98 -8.48
CA CYS A 453 -13.19 17.03 -9.83
C CYS A 453 -14.44 17.92 -9.87
N ILE A 454 -14.40 18.99 -10.66
CA ILE A 454 -15.50 19.94 -10.83
C ILE A 454 -16.48 19.40 -11.87
N ARG A 455 -15.94 18.92 -13.00
CA ARG A 455 -16.68 18.45 -14.18
C ARG A 455 -16.04 17.21 -14.78
N THR A 456 -16.88 16.32 -15.29
CA THR A 456 -16.47 15.15 -16.07
C THR A 456 -17.23 15.19 -17.38
N PHE A 457 -16.51 15.01 -18.49
CA PHE A 457 -17.02 14.88 -19.84
C PHE A 457 -16.69 13.49 -20.37
N GLU A 458 -17.56 12.96 -21.20
CA GLU A 458 -17.29 11.76 -21.98
C GLU A 458 -16.66 12.18 -23.31
N CYS A 459 -15.53 11.58 -23.65
CA CYS A 459 -14.79 11.83 -24.88
C CYS A 459 -14.31 10.50 -25.46
N GLY A 460 -13.88 10.48 -26.72
CA GLY A 460 -13.20 9.31 -27.28
C GLY A 460 -11.85 8.99 -26.61
N TYR A 461 -11.00 8.27 -27.34
CA TYR A 461 -9.61 8.07 -26.91
C TYR A 461 -8.84 9.39 -27.07
N ALA A 462 -8.79 10.21 -26.03
CA ALA A 462 -8.10 11.49 -26.05
C ALA A 462 -6.57 11.33 -25.97
N LEU A 463 -5.85 12.00 -26.87
CA LEU A 463 -4.38 12.00 -26.93
C LEU A 463 -3.78 13.33 -26.53
N CYS A 464 -4.45 14.44 -26.84
CA CYS A 464 -4.01 15.79 -26.51
C CYS A 464 -5.20 16.62 -26.02
N CYS A 465 -4.92 17.57 -25.13
CA CYS A 465 -5.90 18.54 -24.66
C CYS A 465 -5.24 19.91 -24.48
N SER A 466 -6.02 20.98 -24.67
CA SER A 466 -5.59 22.34 -24.34
C SER A 466 -6.77 23.18 -23.90
N PHE A 467 -6.57 24.00 -22.86
CA PHE A 467 -7.46 25.13 -22.58
C PHE A 467 -7.30 26.21 -23.65
N LEU A 468 -8.41 26.85 -23.98
CA LEU A 468 -8.38 28.10 -24.74
C LEU A 468 -8.15 29.29 -23.79
N PRO A 469 -7.49 30.37 -24.26
CA PRO A 469 -7.34 31.59 -23.49
C PRO A 469 -8.70 32.13 -23.03
N GLY A 470 -8.81 32.40 -21.73
CA GLY A 470 -10.09 32.73 -21.07
C GLY A 470 -10.76 31.54 -20.38
N ASP A 471 -10.16 30.34 -20.42
CA ASP A 471 -10.41 29.14 -19.59
C ASP A 471 -11.83 28.58 -19.61
N LYS A 472 -12.69 29.12 -20.48
CA LYS A 472 -14.08 28.71 -20.65
C LYS A 472 -14.21 27.43 -21.47
N ILE A 473 -13.34 27.22 -22.44
CA ILE A 473 -13.45 26.13 -23.42
C ILE A 473 -12.19 25.28 -23.38
N VAL A 474 -12.39 23.96 -23.46
CA VAL A 474 -11.33 22.96 -23.59
C VAL A 474 -11.47 22.29 -24.95
N VAL A 475 -10.34 22.11 -25.63
CA VAL A 475 -10.27 21.37 -26.89
C VAL A 475 -9.53 20.06 -26.68
N VAL A 476 -10.06 18.98 -27.23
CA VAL A 476 -9.51 17.63 -27.15
C VAL A 476 -9.31 17.08 -28.55
N GLY A 477 -8.13 16.48 -28.80
CA GLY A 477 -7.86 15.71 -30.00
C GLY A 477 -7.90 14.21 -29.71
N THR A 478 -8.66 13.46 -30.50
CA THR A 478 -8.85 12.02 -30.32
C THR A 478 -7.97 11.19 -31.26
N LYS A 479 -7.84 9.90 -30.93
CA LYS A 479 -7.15 8.90 -31.78
C LYS A 479 -7.88 8.63 -33.10
N THR A 480 -9.17 8.88 -33.19
CA THR A 480 -9.97 8.68 -34.41
C THR A 480 -9.81 9.81 -35.43
N GLY A 481 -9.08 10.89 -35.08
CA GLY A 481 -8.92 12.07 -35.94
C GLY A 481 -9.98 13.14 -35.70
N GLU A 482 -10.77 13.01 -34.64
CA GLU A 482 -11.81 13.97 -34.28
C GLU A 482 -11.26 15.01 -33.30
N LEU A 483 -11.76 16.23 -33.44
CA LEU A 483 -11.50 17.35 -32.55
C LEU A 483 -12.82 17.71 -31.86
N GLU A 484 -12.81 17.58 -30.54
CA GLU A 484 -13.97 17.80 -29.68
C GLU A 484 -13.76 19.08 -28.85
N MET A 485 -14.77 19.93 -28.78
CA MET A 485 -14.76 21.15 -27.97
C MET A 485 -15.79 21.07 -26.86
N PHE A 486 -15.37 21.41 -25.64
CA PHE A 486 -16.19 21.37 -24.43
C PHE A 486 -16.21 22.73 -23.74
N ASP A 487 -17.38 23.17 -23.29
CA ASP A 487 -17.52 24.34 -22.42
C ASP A 487 -17.53 23.90 -20.95
N VAL A 488 -16.63 24.49 -20.15
CA VAL A 488 -16.45 24.18 -18.73
C VAL A 488 -17.64 24.63 -17.88
N ALA A 489 -18.22 25.78 -18.21
CA ALA A 489 -19.28 26.37 -17.41
C ALA A 489 -20.61 25.62 -17.58
N SER A 490 -20.99 25.35 -18.84
CA SER A 490 -22.22 24.62 -19.18
C SER A 490 -22.07 23.10 -19.09
N ALA A 491 -20.84 22.59 -19.01
CA ALA A 491 -20.54 21.17 -18.98
C ALA A 491 -21.10 20.39 -20.19
N ALA A 492 -21.16 21.04 -21.35
CA ALA A 492 -21.66 20.48 -22.60
C ALA A 492 -20.57 20.43 -23.69
N MET A 493 -20.69 19.46 -24.59
CA MET A 493 -19.95 19.45 -25.84
C MET A 493 -20.54 20.51 -26.77
N ILE A 494 -19.68 21.40 -27.28
CA ILE A 494 -20.07 22.47 -28.22
C ILE A 494 -20.06 21.93 -29.64
N GLU A 495 -18.96 21.30 -30.03
CA GLU A 495 -18.71 20.89 -31.41
C GLU A 495 -17.85 19.62 -31.45
N GLN A 496 -18.14 18.74 -32.41
CA GLN A 496 -17.36 17.56 -32.77
C GLN A 496 -17.04 17.64 -34.26
N ILE A 497 -15.75 17.78 -34.60
CA ILE A 497 -15.28 17.94 -35.97
C ILE A 497 -14.39 16.77 -36.34
N LYS A 498 -14.66 16.12 -37.47
CA LYS A 498 -13.70 15.18 -38.06
C LYS A 498 -12.57 15.96 -38.74
N ALA A 499 -11.52 16.25 -37.96
CA ALA A 499 -10.42 17.12 -38.36
C ALA A 499 -9.40 16.40 -39.26
N HIS A 500 -9.10 15.13 -38.98
CA HIS A 500 -8.07 14.32 -39.64
C HIS A 500 -8.56 12.89 -39.91
N ASP A 501 -7.84 12.18 -40.78
CA ASP A 501 -8.13 10.75 -41.07
C ASP A 501 -7.40 9.80 -40.11
N GLY A 502 -6.36 10.31 -39.42
CA GLY A 502 -5.56 9.57 -38.44
C GLY A 502 -5.54 10.24 -37.07
N ALA A 503 -4.85 9.61 -36.12
CA ALA A 503 -4.75 10.09 -34.74
C ALA A 503 -4.16 11.51 -34.64
N ILE A 504 -4.75 12.36 -33.81
CA ILE A 504 -4.21 13.70 -33.50
C ILE A 504 -3.27 13.56 -32.31
N TRP A 505 -1.96 13.67 -32.56
CA TRP A 505 -0.95 13.51 -31.51
C TRP A 505 -0.71 14.79 -30.71
N SER A 506 -0.80 15.93 -31.37
CA SER A 506 -0.53 17.22 -30.74
C SER A 506 -1.55 18.28 -31.12
N LEU A 507 -1.82 19.13 -30.14
CA LEU A 507 -2.70 20.28 -30.27
C LEU A 507 -2.05 21.44 -29.53
N GLN A 508 -1.91 22.57 -30.22
CA GLN A 508 -1.30 23.77 -29.65
C GLN A 508 -2.16 24.98 -30.01
N VAL A 509 -2.51 25.78 -29.01
CA VAL A 509 -3.15 27.08 -29.23
C VAL A 509 -2.08 28.09 -29.64
N HIS A 510 -2.39 28.92 -30.63
CA HIS A 510 -1.53 30.04 -31.03
C HIS A 510 -1.40 31.05 -29.88
N PRO A 511 -0.24 31.71 -29.69
CA PRO A 511 -0.05 32.71 -28.63
C PRO A 511 -1.12 33.81 -28.62
N ASP A 512 -1.64 34.21 -29.78
CA ASP A 512 -2.73 35.20 -29.91
C ASP A 512 -4.09 34.70 -29.40
N GLY A 513 -4.25 33.40 -29.16
CA GLY A 513 -5.49 32.78 -28.67
C GLY A 513 -6.63 32.65 -29.69
N LYS A 514 -6.43 33.08 -30.94
CA LYS A 514 -7.46 33.07 -32.00
C LYS A 514 -7.45 31.83 -32.89
N SER A 515 -6.36 31.06 -32.87
CA SER A 515 -6.20 29.88 -33.71
C SER A 515 -5.59 28.71 -32.94
N VAL A 516 -5.86 27.51 -33.45
CA VAL A 516 -5.32 26.24 -32.95
C VAL A 516 -4.69 25.50 -34.10
N VAL A 517 -3.61 24.80 -33.80
CA VAL A 517 -2.98 23.87 -34.72
C VAL A 517 -3.09 22.45 -34.22
N THR A 518 -3.40 21.54 -35.14
CA THR A 518 -3.46 20.10 -34.92
C THR A 518 -2.40 19.40 -35.77
N GLY A 519 -1.59 18.56 -35.13
CA GLY A 519 -0.63 17.66 -35.78
C GLY A 519 -1.14 16.22 -35.72
N SER A 520 -1.17 15.53 -36.86
CA SER A 520 -1.75 14.19 -36.99
C SER A 520 -0.80 13.18 -37.65
N ALA A 521 -1.11 11.91 -37.43
CA ALA A 521 -0.54 10.77 -38.14
C ALA A 521 -0.89 10.74 -39.65
N ASP A 522 -1.82 11.56 -40.13
CA ASP A 522 -2.12 11.66 -41.57
C ASP A 522 -1.10 12.52 -42.36
N LYS A 523 0.07 12.79 -41.76
CA LYS A 523 1.18 13.60 -42.29
C LYS A 523 0.81 15.07 -42.52
N SER A 524 -0.30 15.53 -41.95
CA SER A 524 -0.75 16.90 -42.11
C SER A 524 -0.79 17.66 -40.79
N VAL A 525 -0.50 18.95 -40.88
CA VAL A 525 -0.68 19.93 -39.81
C VAL A 525 -1.76 20.89 -40.26
N LYS A 526 -2.89 20.94 -39.56
CA LYS A 526 -4.04 21.78 -39.90
C LYS A 526 -4.18 22.96 -38.94
N PHE A 527 -4.55 24.10 -39.50
CA PHE A 527 -4.78 25.35 -38.78
C PHE A 527 -6.27 25.62 -38.71
N TRP A 528 -6.73 25.97 -37.52
CA TRP A 528 -8.12 26.22 -37.21
C TRP A 528 -8.26 27.60 -36.57
N GLU A 529 -9.27 28.36 -36.96
CA GLU A 529 -9.57 29.69 -36.42
C GLU A 529 -10.90 29.66 -35.69
N PHE A 530 -10.97 30.33 -34.54
CA PHE A 530 -12.21 30.48 -33.78
C PHE A 530 -13.08 31.57 -34.39
N LYS A 531 -14.27 31.21 -34.88
CA LYS A 531 -15.27 32.19 -35.36
C LYS A 531 -16.56 32.04 -34.58
N VAL A 532 -17.10 33.16 -34.11
CA VAL A 532 -18.43 33.20 -33.50
C VAL A 532 -19.44 33.28 -34.62
N VAL A 533 -20.20 32.20 -34.82
CA VAL A 533 -21.28 32.09 -35.80
C VAL A 533 -22.61 32.32 -35.06
N GLN A 534 -23.49 33.13 -35.64
CA GLN A 534 -24.84 33.32 -35.10
C GLN A 534 -25.76 32.25 -35.69
N GLU A 535 -26.22 31.31 -34.87
CA GLU A 535 -27.18 30.28 -35.28
C GLU A 535 -28.59 30.67 -34.85
N GLU A 536 -29.56 30.51 -35.75
CA GLU A 536 -30.97 30.68 -35.42
C GLU A 536 -31.47 29.48 -34.61
N ILE A 537 -32.12 29.74 -33.47
CA ILE A 537 -32.74 28.66 -32.69
C ILE A 537 -33.87 28.07 -33.53
N PRO A 538 -33.90 26.73 -33.77
CA PRO A 538 -34.96 26.10 -34.55
C PRO A 538 -36.36 26.51 -34.05
N GLY A 539 -37.13 27.19 -34.90
CA GLY A 539 -38.50 27.65 -34.59
C GLY A 539 -38.63 29.10 -34.09
N THR A 540 -37.55 29.89 -33.99
CA THR A 540 -37.62 31.34 -33.70
C THR A 540 -36.65 32.14 -34.57
N THR A 541 -36.89 33.45 -34.73
CA THR A 541 -35.97 34.40 -35.40
C THR A 541 -34.83 34.89 -34.50
N ARG A 542 -34.67 34.33 -33.30
CA ARG A 542 -33.62 34.73 -32.36
C ARG A 542 -32.35 33.93 -32.66
N THR A 543 -31.24 34.66 -32.83
CA THR A 543 -29.91 34.07 -33.03
C THR A 543 -29.16 33.94 -31.70
N THR A 544 -28.43 32.84 -31.55
CA THR A 544 -27.47 32.62 -30.46
C THR A 544 -26.05 32.57 -31.02
N PRO A 545 -25.10 33.35 -30.47
CA PRO A 545 -23.71 33.26 -30.87
C PRO A 545 -23.08 31.97 -30.35
N VAL A 546 -22.67 31.08 -31.26
CA VAL A 546 -21.96 29.82 -30.97
C VAL A 546 -20.55 29.92 -31.55
N LEU A 547 -19.55 29.47 -30.79
CA LEU A 547 -18.16 29.51 -31.21
C LEU A 547 -17.82 28.24 -31.98
N ARG A 548 -17.40 28.39 -33.25
CA ARG A 548 -17.09 27.29 -34.18
C ARG A 548 -15.63 27.33 -34.60
N LEU A 549 -15.05 26.16 -34.83
CA LEU A 549 -13.71 26.04 -35.43
C LEU A 549 -13.79 25.95 -36.96
N VAL A 550 -13.16 26.91 -37.65
CA VAL A 550 -13.09 26.92 -39.11
C VAL A 550 -11.68 26.58 -39.56
N HIS A 551 -11.55 25.56 -40.41
CA HIS A 551 -10.28 25.19 -41.02
C HIS A 551 -9.80 26.28 -41.98
N THR A 552 -8.55 26.75 -41.81
CA THR A 552 -7.98 27.83 -42.62
C THR A 552 -6.89 27.33 -43.57
N ARG A 553 -5.91 26.58 -43.07
CA ARG A 553 -4.72 26.16 -43.81
C ARG A 553 -4.33 24.74 -43.45
N THR A 554 -3.77 24.00 -44.42
CA THR A 554 -3.16 22.68 -44.20
C THR A 554 -1.73 22.69 -44.71
N ILE A 555 -0.81 22.15 -43.92
CA ILE A 555 0.55 21.81 -44.31
C ILE A 555 0.61 20.31 -44.48
N LYS A 556 1.15 19.83 -45.61
CA LYS A 556 1.50 18.42 -45.80
C LYS A 556 3.00 18.26 -45.59
N LEU A 557 3.38 17.33 -44.72
CA LEU A 557 4.76 16.98 -44.41
C LEU A 557 5.12 15.61 -44.99
N SER A 558 6.38 15.22 -44.88
CA SER A 558 6.91 13.95 -45.42
C SER A 558 6.39 12.73 -44.65
N ASP A 559 6.16 12.91 -43.35
CA ASP A 559 5.86 11.83 -42.43
C ASP A 559 4.92 12.27 -41.32
N ASP A 560 4.55 11.31 -40.47
CA ASP A 560 3.62 11.49 -39.36
C ASP A 560 4.13 12.53 -38.37
N VAL A 561 3.23 13.38 -37.87
CA VAL A 561 3.58 14.48 -36.97
C VAL A 561 3.21 14.10 -35.55
N LEU A 562 4.22 14.02 -34.67
CA LEU A 562 4.05 13.61 -33.28
C LEU A 562 3.80 14.81 -32.36
N SER A 563 4.62 15.87 -32.49
CA SER A 563 4.49 17.08 -31.68
C SER A 563 4.57 18.33 -32.53
N VAL A 564 3.77 19.33 -32.18
CA VAL A 564 3.75 20.64 -32.83
C VAL A 564 3.75 21.71 -31.76
N ARG A 565 4.61 22.72 -31.91
CA ARG A 565 4.68 23.84 -30.98
C ARG A 565 4.92 25.16 -31.68
N PHE A 566 4.27 26.20 -31.17
CA PHE A 566 4.52 27.57 -31.59
C PHE A 566 5.64 28.19 -30.75
N THR A 567 6.41 29.07 -31.37
CA THR A 567 7.24 30.00 -30.60
C THR A 567 6.34 30.93 -29.80
N PRO A 568 6.73 31.31 -28.57
CA PRO A 568 5.96 32.27 -27.77
C PRO A 568 5.70 33.61 -28.46
N ASN A 569 6.57 34.02 -29.39
CA ASN A 569 6.37 35.22 -30.22
C ASN A 569 5.45 35.02 -31.43
N GLY A 570 4.96 33.81 -31.70
CA GLY A 570 4.06 33.48 -32.81
C GLY A 570 4.70 33.47 -34.21
N LYS A 571 6.01 33.72 -34.32
CA LYS A 571 6.71 33.86 -35.61
C LYS A 571 7.05 32.53 -36.29
N HIS A 572 7.37 31.50 -35.50
CA HIS A 572 7.73 30.19 -36.02
C HIS A 572 6.85 29.08 -35.42
N ILE A 573 6.74 27.99 -36.17
CA ILE A 573 6.11 26.75 -35.76
C ILE A 573 7.12 25.62 -35.95
N ALA A 574 7.32 24.82 -34.90
CA ALA A 574 8.15 23.64 -34.94
C ALA A 574 7.25 22.40 -34.99
N ALA A 575 7.58 21.46 -35.89
CA ALA A 575 6.90 20.18 -36.03
C ALA A 575 7.93 19.04 -35.91
N ALA A 576 7.70 18.12 -34.97
CA ALA A 576 8.44 16.86 -34.84
C ALA A 576 7.79 15.79 -35.69
N LEU A 577 8.60 15.15 -36.51
CA LEU A 577 8.17 14.08 -37.39
C LEU A 577 8.63 12.72 -36.85
N LEU A 578 7.97 11.68 -37.34
CA LEU A 578 8.36 10.29 -37.11
C LEU A 578 9.70 9.95 -37.79
N ASP A 579 10.13 10.70 -38.81
CA ASP A 579 11.41 10.55 -39.52
C ASP A 579 12.65 11.01 -38.72
N ASN A 580 12.52 11.17 -37.39
CA ASN A 580 13.52 11.65 -36.43
C ASN A 580 13.95 13.12 -36.61
N THR A 581 13.34 13.86 -37.55
CA THR A 581 13.68 15.27 -37.80
C THR A 581 12.68 16.22 -37.16
N VAL A 582 13.15 17.43 -36.87
CA VAL A 582 12.28 18.54 -36.48
C VAL A 582 12.35 19.62 -37.54
N LYS A 583 11.20 20.01 -38.07
CA LYS A 583 11.07 21.06 -39.08
C LYS A 583 10.54 22.33 -38.44
N ILE A 584 11.27 23.42 -38.59
CA ILE A 584 10.87 24.75 -38.14
C ILE A 584 10.42 25.53 -39.36
N LEU A 585 9.20 26.06 -39.31
CA LEU A 585 8.57 26.80 -40.40
C LEU A 585 8.19 28.21 -39.91
N PHE A 586 8.10 29.17 -40.83
CA PHE A 586 7.46 30.46 -40.53
C PHE A 586 5.95 30.31 -40.47
N THR A 587 5.29 30.91 -39.48
CA THR A 587 3.83 30.84 -39.33
C THR A 587 3.07 31.55 -40.46
N ASP A 588 3.59 32.69 -40.91
CA ASP A 588 2.94 33.50 -41.94
C ASP A 588 2.96 32.84 -43.33
N THR A 589 4.15 32.39 -43.75
CA THR A 589 4.41 31.89 -45.11
C THR A 589 4.47 30.38 -45.23
N LEU A 590 4.58 29.67 -44.10
CA LEU A 590 4.77 28.21 -44.02
C LEU A 590 6.01 27.71 -44.76
N LYS A 591 6.94 28.63 -45.09
CA LYS A 591 8.24 28.28 -45.64
C LYS A 591 9.13 27.70 -44.56
N LEU A 592 9.94 26.74 -44.98
CA LEU A 592 10.92 26.08 -44.13
C LEU A 592 12.01 27.07 -43.73
N PHE A 593 12.23 27.17 -42.41
CA PHE A 593 13.29 27.97 -41.81
C PHE A 593 14.51 27.08 -41.58
N HIS A 594 14.39 26.06 -40.71
CA HIS A 594 15.46 25.13 -40.36
C HIS A 594 14.97 23.70 -40.27
N ASN A 595 15.86 22.74 -40.52
CA ASN A 595 15.69 21.32 -40.23
C ASN A 595 16.72 20.86 -39.21
N LEU A 596 16.26 20.34 -38.07
CA LEU A 596 17.13 19.81 -37.03
C LEU A 596 17.32 18.30 -37.22
N TYR A 597 18.59 17.87 -37.27
CA TYR A 597 19.00 16.49 -37.49
C TYR A 597 19.90 16.00 -36.35
N GLY A 598 19.78 14.72 -35.98
CA GLY A 598 20.75 14.07 -35.10
C GLY A 598 20.16 13.22 -33.98
N HIS A 599 18.84 13.14 -33.87
CA HIS A 599 18.18 12.11 -33.06
C HIS A 599 18.24 10.75 -33.76
N LYS A 600 18.41 9.68 -32.97
CA LYS A 600 18.46 8.31 -33.50
C LYS A 600 17.08 7.68 -33.64
N LEU A 601 16.16 8.09 -32.79
CA LEU A 601 14.77 7.63 -32.73
C LEU A 601 13.82 8.84 -32.81
N PRO A 602 12.51 8.60 -33.04
CA PRO A 602 11.56 9.68 -33.25
C PRO A 602 11.51 10.66 -32.08
N VAL A 603 11.33 11.93 -32.40
CA VAL A 603 11.15 12.99 -31.41
C VAL A 603 9.70 12.94 -30.92
N LEU A 604 9.51 12.54 -29.67
CA LEU A 604 8.18 12.38 -29.07
C LEU A 604 7.57 13.73 -28.69
N ASN A 605 8.38 14.65 -28.17
CA ASN A 605 7.91 15.97 -27.77
C ASN A 605 9.00 17.03 -27.85
N MET A 606 8.58 18.30 -27.83
CA MET A 606 9.46 19.45 -27.88
C MET A 606 8.89 20.62 -27.07
N ASP A 607 9.77 21.47 -26.57
CA ASP A 607 9.43 22.79 -26.06
C ASP A 607 10.38 23.87 -26.61
N ILE A 608 9.89 25.09 -26.67
CA ILE A 608 10.62 26.30 -27.05
C ILE A 608 10.65 27.24 -25.84
N SER A 609 11.80 27.82 -25.56
CA SER A 609 11.97 28.78 -24.46
C SER A 609 11.07 30.01 -24.59
N SER A 610 10.79 30.65 -23.45
CA SER A 610 9.96 31.86 -23.40
C SER A 610 10.50 33.02 -24.25
N ASP A 611 11.82 33.15 -24.35
CA ASP A 611 12.50 34.16 -25.19
C ASP A 611 12.61 33.75 -26.68
N SER A 612 12.12 32.56 -27.04
CA SER A 612 12.21 31.98 -28.38
C SER A 612 13.64 31.77 -28.89
N LYS A 613 14.65 31.57 -28.02
CA LYS A 613 16.02 31.27 -28.46
C LYS A 613 16.41 29.81 -28.38
N LEU A 614 15.88 29.06 -27.42
CA LEU A 614 16.23 27.66 -27.21
C LEU A 614 15.06 26.75 -27.58
N ILE A 615 15.38 25.59 -28.13
CA ILE A 615 14.44 24.48 -28.30
C ILE A 615 15.00 23.27 -27.58
N ALA A 616 14.20 22.65 -26.72
CA ALA A 616 14.52 21.35 -26.14
C ALA A 616 13.70 20.27 -26.85
N THR A 617 14.37 19.27 -27.41
CA THR A 617 13.75 18.14 -28.11
C THR A 617 13.99 16.84 -27.36
N CYS A 618 12.95 16.03 -27.24
CA CYS A 618 12.95 14.75 -26.54
C CYS A 618 12.62 13.60 -27.46
N SER A 619 13.39 12.53 -27.34
CA SER A 619 13.25 11.36 -28.19
C SER A 619 13.14 10.08 -27.36
N ALA A 620 12.64 9.04 -28.01
CA ALA A 620 12.72 7.67 -27.50
C ALA A 620 14.18 7.16 -27.40
N ASP A 621 15.16 7.88 -27.96
CA ASP A 621 16.60 7.58 -27.80
C ASP A 621 17.15 7.90 -26.41
N LYS A 622 16.28 8.31 -25.46
CA LYS A 622 16.58 8.60 -24.05
C LYS A 622 17.40 9.88 -23.82
N ASN A 623 17.70 10.60 -24.90
CA ASN A 623 18.47 11.84 -24.84
C ASN A 623 17.55 13.05 -24.97
N VAL A 624 17.98 14.14 -24.34
CA VAL A 624 17.49 15.49 -24.62
C VAL A 624 18.55 16.21 -25.45
N LYS A 625 18.10 16.88 -26.50
CA LYS A 625 18.95 17.80 -27.28
C LYS A 625 18.43 19.22 -27.14
N ILE A 626 19.35 20.16 -26.98
CA ILE A 626 19.04 21.58 -26.92
C ILE A 626 19.62 22.27 -28.14
N TRP A 627 18.79 23.07 -28.79
CA TRP A 627 19.09 23.74 -30.05
C TRP A 627 18.97 25.25 -29.89
N GLY A 628 19.84 26.00 -30.57
CA GLY A 628 19.65 27.42 -30.82
C GLY A 628 18.65 27.61 -31.97
N LEU A 629 17.59 28.40 -31.76
CA LEU A 629 16.58 28.68 -32.79
C LEU A 629 17.14 29.56 -33.91
N ASP A 630 18.08 30.45 -33.60
CA ASP A 630 18.61 31.43 -34.57
C ASP A 630 19.26 30.74 -35.78
N PHE A 631 20.11 29.74 -35.53
CA PHE A 631 20.88 29.03 -36.57
C PHE A 631 20.51 27.55 -36.70
N GLY A 632 19.74 26.98 -35.77
CA GLY A 632 19.42 25.55 -35.76
C GLY A 632 20.60 24.66 -35.33
N ASP A 633 21.55 25.21 -34.58
CA ASP A 633 22.72 24.48 -34.08
C ASP A 633 22.42 23.74 -32.78
N CYS A 634 23.00 22.55 -32.60
CA CYS A 634 22.86 21.79 -31.37
C CYS A 634 23.87 22.33 -30.34
N HIS A 635 23.39 22.96 -29.27
CA HIS A 635 24.23 23.37 -28.15
C HIS A 635 24.78 22.15 -27.40
N LYS A 636 23.89 21.25 -26.95
CA LYS A 636 24.28 20.03 -26.23
C LYS A 636 23.32 18.89 -26.49
N SER A 637 23.88 17.69 -26.57
CA SER A 637 23.16 16.43 -26.58
C SER A 637 23.63 15.65 -25.36
N PHE A 638 22.73 15.29 -24.46
CA PHE A 638 23.09 14.53 -23.26
C PHE A 638 22.06 13.45 -22.94
N PHE A 639 22.53 12.41 -22.25
CA PHE A 639 21.71 11.31 -21.78
C PHE A 639 21.04 11.71 -20.47
N ALA A 640 19.72 11.85 -20.51
CA ALA A 640 18.95 12.39 -19.39
C ALA A 640 18.29 11.28 -18.56
N HIS A 641 17.72 10.27 -19.21
CA HIS A 641 16.87 9.25 -18.58
C HIS A 641 17.27 7.83 -18.98
N GLN A 642 16.85 6.83 -18.20
CA GLN A 642 17.13 5.42 -18.50
C GLN A 642 16.14 4.80 -19.49
N ASP A 643 15.01 5.47 -19.71
CA ASP A 643 13.98 5.08 -20.67
C ASP A 643 13.52 6.29 -21.51
N SER A 644 12.53 6.06 -22.36
CA SER A 644 12.00 7.00 -23.35
C SER A 644 11.40 8.23 -22.66
N ILE A 645 11.76 9.41 -23.16
CA ILE A 645 11.31 10.70 -22.62
C ILE A 645 10.01 11.09 -23.31
N MET A 646 8.92 11.13 -22.57
CA MET A 646 7.58 11.37 -23.11
C MET A 646 7.28 12.85 -23.33
N GLN A 647 7.75 13.72 -22.43
CA GLN A 647 7.46 15.14 -22.51
C GLN A 647 8.59 16.00 -21.93
N VAL A 648 8.82 17.16 -22.55
CA VAL A 648 9.61 18.26 -21.97
C VAL A 648 8.80 19.54 -21.96
N MET A 649 8.97 20.31 -20.89
CA MET A 649 8.49 21.68 -20.82
C MET A 649 9.50 22.62 -20.15
N PHE A 650 9.65 23.82 -20.72
CA PHE A 650 10.34 24.96 -20.13
C PHE A 650 9.47 25.60 -19.06
N GLU A 651 10.14 26.09 -18.03
CA GLU A 651 9.58 27.04 -17.08
C GLU A 651 9.36 28.40 -17.77
N ARG A 652 8.34 29.14 -17.33
CA ARG A 652 8.06 30.47 -17.90
C ARG A 652 9.12 31.46 -17.40
N ASN A 653 9.55 32.36 -18.27
CA ASN A 653 10.53 33.42 -18.00
C ASN A 653 11.96 32.96 -17.66
N SER A 654 12.21 31.64 -17.57
CA SER A 654 13.55 31.07 -17.37
C SER A 654 13.94 30.16 -18.55
N HIS A 655 15.22 29.77 -18.58
CA HIS A 655 15.74 28.73 -19.49
C HIS A 655 15.78 27.35 -18.84
N ASN A 656 15.22 27.22 -17.63
CA ASN A 656 15.18 25.93 -16.96
C ASN A 656 14.02 25.10 -17.55
N PHE A 657 14.18 23.79 -17.58
CA PHE A 657 13.17 22.89 -18.13
C PHE A 657 13.08 21.58 -17.37
N PHE A 658 11.92 20.93 -17.50
CA PHE A 658 11.63 19.63 -16.92
C PHE A 658 11.51 18.60 -18.03
N SER A 659 12.04 17.40 -17.79
CA SER A 659 11.81 16.21 -18.61
C SER A 659 11.09 15.13 -17.82
N ALA A 660 10.04 14.58 -18.42
CA ALA A 660 9.24 13.49 -17.87
C ALA A 660 9.40 12.24 -18.73
N SER A 661 9.61 11.09 -18.10
CA SER A 661 10.04 9.87 -18.77
C SER A 661 9.31 8.63 -18.27
N LYS A 662 9.37 7.56 -19.06
CA LYS A 662 8.85 6.24 -18.73
C LYS A 662 9.56 5.56 -17.56
N ASP A 663 10.78 5.97 -17.25
CA ASP A 663 11.53 5.52 -16.07
C ASP A 663 10.94 6.01 -14.73
N LYS A 664 9.74 6.64 -14.76
CA LYS A 664 8.96 7.09 -13.60
C LYS A 664 9.52 8.33 -12.91
N VAL A 665 10.56 8.93 -13.49
CA VAL A 665 11.27 10.07 -12.91
C VAL A 665 10.99 11.34 -13.71
N ILE A 666 10.87 12.45 -12.98
CA ILE A 666 10.93 13.80 -13.58
C ILE A 666 12.29 14.38 -13.21
N LYS A 667 12.99 14.94 -14.18
CA LYS A 667 14.27 15.63 -13.95
C LYS A 667 14.15 17.11 -14.31
N TYR A 668 14.77 17.95 -13.50
CA TYR A 668 14.87 19.39 -13.69
C TYR A 668 16.27 19.75 -14.17
N PHE A 669 16.36 20.57 -15.22
CA PHE A 669 17.61 20.93 -15.89
C PHE A 669 17.74 22.44 -16.07
N ASP A 670 18.98 22.93 -15.99
CA ASP A 670 19.34 24.28 -16.42
C ASP A 670 19.65 24.28 -17.92
N GLY A 671 18.93 25.06 -18.72
CA GLY A 671 19.16 25.19 -20.16
C GLY A 671 20.40 25.98 -20.57
N ASP A 672 21.04 26.72 -19.66
CA ASP A 672 22.26 27.48 -19.96
C ASP A 672 23.53 26.69 -19.59
N LYS A 673 23.53 26.04 -18.42
CA LYS A 673 24.66 25.22 -17.95
C LYS A 673 24.58 23.76 -18.41
N PHE A 674 23.38 23.30 -18.74
CA PHE A 674 23.09 21.92 -19.12
C PHE A 674 23.47 20.90 -18.05
N GLU A 675 23.13 21.23 -16.81
CA GLU A 675 23.29 20.37 -15.63
C GLU A 675 21.92 20.00 -15.08
N GLN A 676 21.84 18.82 -14.47
CA GLN A 676 20.67 18.37 -13.72
C GLN A 676 20.66 19.13 -12.38
N ILE A 677 19.53 19.76 -12.06
CA ILE A 677 19.31 20.54 -10.84
C ILE A 677 18.56 19.73 -9.78
N GLN A 678 17.62 18.88 -10.24
CA GLN A 678 16.83 18.06 -9.33
C GLN A 678 16.31 16.78 -9.96
N LYS A 679 16.27 15.71 -9.16
CA LYS A 679 15.60 14.44 -9.47
C LYS A 679 14.33 14.28 -8.63
N LEU A 680 13.19 14.04 -9.27
CA LEU A 680 11.88 13.89 -8.63
C LEU A 680 11.37 12.45 -8.83
N GLU A 681 11.47 11.62 -7.79
CA GLU A 681 11.15 10.18 -7.81
C GLU A 681 9.97 9.85 -6.90
N THR A 682 8.75 10.06 -7.38
CA THR A 682 7.56 9.69 -6.60
C THR A 682 6.56 8.85 -7.38
N HIS A 683 6.55 8.91 -8.72
CA HIS A 683 5.64 8.10 -9.52
C HIS A 683 6.05 6.62 -9.54
N HIS A 684 5.05 5.74 -9.61
CA HIS A 684 5.27 4.29 -9.68
C HIS A 684 5.06 3.72 -11.08
N GLY A 685 4.35 4.47 -11.92
CA GLY A 685 4.13 4.17 -13.34
C GLY A 685 4.88 5.11 -14.29
N GLU A 686 4.83 4.76 -15.57
CA GLU A 686 5.36 5.59 -16.65
C GLU A 686 4.67 6.96 -16.67
N ILE A 687 5.43 8.06 -16.76
CA ILE A 687 4.86 9.40 -16.83
C ILE A 687 4.52 9.73 -18.28
N TRP A 688 3.25 10.03 -18.54
CA TRP A 688 2.75 10.29 -19.89
C TRP A 688 2.67 11.78 -20.22
N ALA A 689 2.22 12.58 -19.25
CA ALA A 689 1.97 13.98 -19.46
C ALA A 689 2.45 14.83 -18.28
N MET A 690 2.84 16.06 -18.60
CA MET A 690 3.29 17.09 -17.69
C MET A 690 2.81 18.46 -18.18
N ALA A 691 2.43 19.32 -17.25
CA ALA A 691 2.08 20.70 -17.50
C ALA A 691 2.76 21.60 -16.46
N VAL A 692 3.35 22.70 -16.92
CA VAL A 692 3.97 23.73 -16.07
C VAL A 692 3.02 24.91 -15.95
N GLY A 693 2.90 25.46 -14.74
CA GLY A 693 2.10 26.64 -14.44
C GLY A 693 2.57 27.87 -15.21
N LYS A 694 1.65 28.79 -15.47
CA LYS A 694 1.94 30.04 -16.20
C LYS A 694 2.22 31.21 -15.26
N THR A 695 1.61 31.20 -14.10
CA THR A 695 1.61 32.26 -13.08
C THR A 695 2.18 31.77 -11.75
N MET A 696 1.89 30.52 -11.39
CA MET A 696 2.43 29.84 -10.22
C MET A 696 3.58 28.93 -10.63
N ASP A 697 4.62 28.87 -9.81
CA ASP A 697 5.75 27.92 -9.96
C ASP A 697 5.29 26.52 -9.50
N LEU A 698 4.38 25.97 -10.30
CA LEU A 698 3.67 24.72 -10.08
C LEU A 698 3.93 23.80 -11.27
N ILE A 699 4.16 22.52 -10.99
CA ILE A 699 4.21 21.48 -12.02
C ILE A 699 3.13 20.46 -11.72
N VAL A 700 2.43 20.02 -12.76
CA VAL A 700 1.49 18.92 -12.68
C VAL A 700 1.97 17.79 -13.58
N SER A 701 1.94 16.58 -13.07
CA SER A 701 2.39 15.37 -13.77
C SER A 701 1.34 14.27 -13.67
N ALA A 702 1.17 13.50 -14.74
CA ALA A 702 0.23 12.40 -14.86
C ALA A 702 0.95 11.12 -15.27
N SER A 703 0.66 10.04 -14.55
CA SER A 703 1.32 8.74 -14.69
C SER A 703 0.36 7.63 -15.10
N HIS A 704 0.92 6.53 -15.57
CA HIS A 704 0.22 5.28 -15.88
C HIS A 704 -0.43 4.64 -14.64
N ASP A 705 0.10 4.93 -13.45
CA ASP A 705 -0.51 4.57 -12.16
C ASP A 705 -1.84 5.32 -11.89
N LYS A 706 -2.28 6.17 -12.82
CA LYS A 706 -3.51 6.99 -12.81
C LYS A 706 -3.49 8.09 -11.76
N SER A 707 -2.36 8.31 -11.10
CA SER A 707 -2.16 9.43 -10.20
C SER A 707 -1.83 10.69 -11.00
N ILE A 708 -2.34 11.81 -10.48
CA ILE A 708 -1.96 13.15 -10.89
C ILE A 708 -1.27 13.77 -9.67
N ARG A 709 0.00 14.17 -9.85
CA ARG A 709 0.83 14.76 -8.79
C ARG A 709 1.16 16.20 -9.11
N THR A 710 1.15 17.02 -8.08
CA THR A 710 1.53 18.44 -8.11
C THR A 710 2.83 18.66 -7.36
N TRP A 711 3.66 19.55 -7.90
CA TRP A 711 4.97 19.92 -7.36
C TRP A 711 5.02 21.43 -7.22
N GLU A 712 5.29 21.90 -6.01
CA GLU A 712 5.38 23.34 -5.69
C GLU A 712 6.81 23.65 -5.26
N THR A 713 7.28 24.86 -5.53
CA THR A 713 8.60 25.32 -5.06
C THR A 713 8.61 25.43 -3.54
N THR A 714 9.47 24.68 -2.86
CA THR A 714 9.81 24.95 -1.46
C THR A 714 10.75 26.15 -1.42
N GLY A 715 10.66 26.99 -0.39
CA GLY A 715 11.52 28.17 -0.23
C GLY A 715 13.00 27.83 0.03
N ASP A 716 13.39 26.58 -0.20
CA ASP A 716 14.74 26.07 0.01
C ASP A 716 15.53 26.22 -1.29
N GLU A 717 16.74 26.76 -1.15
CA GLU A 717 17.68 26.90 -2.25
C GLU A 717 18.54 25.64 -2.38
N ILE A 718 18.65 25.11 -3.60
CA ILE A 718 19.52 23.97 -3.92
C ILE A 718 20.86 24.47 -4.44
N PHE A 719 21.93 23.84 -3.94
CA PHE A 719 23.26 23.90 -4.50
C PHE A 719 23.56 22.63 -5.30
N LEU A 720 24.08 22.79 -6.52
CA LEU A 720 24.38 21.68 -7.44
C LEU A 720 25.42 20.69 -6.88
N GLU A 721 26.33 21.15 -6.03
CA GLU A 721 27.36 20.31 -5.41
C GLU A 721 26.76 19.36 -4.36
N GLU A 722 25.88 19.89 -3.50
CA GLU A 722 25.18 19.12 -2.48
C GLU A 722 24.32 18.01 -3.10
N GLU A 723 23.65 18.29 -4.23
CA GLU A 723 22.83 17.27 -4.87
C GLU A 723 23.65 16.16 -5.53
N ARG A 724 24.84 16.49 -6.08
CA ARG A 724 25.77 15.48 -6.58
C ARG A 724 26.31 14.60 -5.45
N GLU A 725 26.67 15.20 -4.32
CA GLU A 725 27.13 14.47 -3.15
C GLU A 725 26.04 13.52 -2.67
N LYS A 726 24.80 14.00 -2.56
CA LYS A 726 23.65 13.19 -2.18
C LYS A 726 23.36 12.04 -3.14
N GLU A 727 23.43 12.27 -4.46
CA GLU A 727 23.25 11.18 -5.44
C GLU A 727 24.37 10.13 -5.31
N LEU A 728 25.60 10.56 -5.05
CA LEU A 728 26.74 9.66 -4.87
C LEU A 728 26.64 8.86 -3.57
N GLU A 729 26.17 9.49 -2.49
CA GLU A 729 25.84 8.83 -1.21
C GLU A 729 24.75 7.77 -1.41
N GLN A 730 23.64 8.10 -2.08
CA GLN A 730 22.57 7.12 -2.35
C GLN A 730 23.05 5.92 -3.18
N LEU A 731 23.91 6.15 -4.17
CA LEU A 731 24.51 5.07 -4.96
C LEU A 731 25.43 4.20 -4.10
N TYR A 732 26.23 4.81 -3.23
CA TYR A 732 27.08 4.09 -2.29
C TYR A 732 26.25 3.27 -1.29
N GLU A 733 25.19 3.86 -0.72
CA GLU A 733 24.26 3.22 0.22
C GLU A 733 23.49 2.05 -0.42
N SER A 734 22.97 2.23 -1.64
CA SER A 734 22.31 1.14 -2.37
C SER A 734 23.28 -0.02 -2.66
N THR A 735 24.53 0.28 -2.98
CA THR A 735 25.56 -0.74 -3.20
C THR A 735 25.90 -1.47 -1.91
N LEU A 736 26.01 -0.75 -0.78
CA LEU A 736 26.25 -1.34 0.53
C LEU A 736 25.10 -2.24 0.97
N THR A 737 23.86 -1.78 0.86
CA THR A 737 22.67 -2.57 1.23
C THR A 737 22.57 -3.85 0.40
N SER A 738 22.78 -3.79 -0.92
CA SER A 738 22.82 -5.01 -1.74
C SER A 738 23.91 -5.99 -1.31
N SER A 739 25.10 -5.49 -0.95
CA SER A 739 26.22 -6.34 -0.51
C SER A 739 25.97 -7.00 0.85
N LEU A 740 25.24 -6.32 1.75
CA LEU A 740 24.84 -6.89 3.04
C LEU A 740 23.74 -7.95 2.89
N GLU A 741 22.80 -7.76 1.96
CA GLU A 741 21.71 -8.70 1.70
C GLU A 741 22.19 -10.08 1.20
N ASP A 742 23.29 -10.11 0.44
CA ASP A 742 23.93 -11.33 -0.08
C ASP A 742 24.55 -12.18 1.05
N ARG A 743 25.11 -11.55 2.09
CA ARG A 743 25.75 -12.24 3.22
C ARG A 743 24.76 -13.01 4.08
N ASP A 744 23.57 -12.47 4.29
CA ASP A 744 22.50 -13.13 5.05
C ASP A 744 21.89 -14.34 4.32
N GLY A 745 22.14 -14.49 3.01
CA GLY A 745 21.70 -15.64 2.22
C GLY A 745 22.55 -16.89 2.42
N GLU A 746 23.81 -16.74 2.85
CA GLU A 746 24.77 -17.84 2.98
C GLU A 746 24.70 -18.57 4.34
N THR A 747 23.99 -18.00 5.33
CA THR A 747 23.84 -18.61 6.66
C THR A 747 22.52 -19.37 6.82
N GLY A 748 22.58 -20.69 6.63
CA GLY A 748 21.76 -21.68 7.36
C GLY A 748 20.63 -22.37 6.59
N GLU A 749 20.75 -23.71 6.49
CA GLU A 749 19.70 -24.68 6.11
C GLU A 749 18.61 -24.87 7.19
N ASP A 750 18.55 -23.99 8.19
CA ASP A 750 17.59 -24.08 9.30
C ASP A 750 16.20 -23.57 8.87
N GLU A 751 15.15 -24.32 9.21
CA GLU A 751 13.74 -23.97 8.93
C GLU A 751 13.26 -22.70 9.67
N VAL A 752 14.03 -22.21 10.66
CA VAL A 752 13.71 -21.02 11.45
C VAL A 752 14.91 -20.07 11.51
N GLY A 753 14.68 -18.80 11.17
CA GLY A 753 15.66 -17.72 11.29
C GLY A 753 15.21 -16.63 12.26
N GLN A 754 16.15 -15.75 12.66
CA GLN A 754 15.81 -14.49 13.33
C GLN A 754 15.16 -13.52 12.35
N ALA A 755 14.16 -12.78 12.83
CA ALA A 755 13.41 -11.81 12.04
C ALA A 755 14.03 -10.42 12.17
N GLY A 756 14.68 -9.97 11.11
CA GLY A 756 15.29 -8.64 11.00
C GLY A 756 15.84 -8.41 9.59
N LYS A 757 15.86 -7.15 9.15
CA LYS A 757 16.51 -6.71 7.92
C LYS A 757 17.29 -5.45 8.25
N GLN A 758 18.61 -5.51 8.05
CA GLN A 758 19.45 -4.33 8.17
C GLN A 758 19.02 -3.30 7.12
N THR A 759 18.50 -2.18 7.59
CA THR A 759 18.10 -1.01 6.78
C THR A 759 19.06 0.15 7.03
N MET A 760 19.03 1.16 6.15
CA MET A 760 19.86 2.37 6.31
C MET A 760 19.62 3.05 7.67
N GLU A 761 18.35 3.11 8.12
CA GLU A 761 18.02 3.63 9.45
C GLU A 761 18.73 2.86 10.57
N THR A 762 18.75 1.52 10.49
CA THR A 762 19.42 0.69 11.51
C THR A 762 20.94 0.86 11.52
N LEU A 763 21.56 1.09 10.37
CA LEU A 763 23.01 1.37 10.28
C LEU A 763 23.34 2.71 10.92
N MET A 764 22.60 3.77 10.56
CA MET A 764 22.76 5.10 11.17
C MET A 764 22.51 5.06 12.68
N ASP A 765 21.52 4.30 13.14
CA ASP A 765 21.23 4.14 14.56
C ASP A 765 22.35 3.37 15.29
N GLY A 766 22.95 2.36 14.64
CA GLY A 766 24.15 1.69 15.12
C GLY A 766 25.35 2.64 15.26
N GLU A 767 25.59 3.46 14.25
CA GLU A 767 26.66 4.47 14.27
C GLU A 767 26.45 5.53 15.36
N LYS A 768 25.20 6.00 15.55
CA LYS A 768 24.85 6.91 16.67
C LYS A 768 25.14 6.28 18.03
N ILE A 769 24.92 4.97 18.19
CA ILE A 769 25.28 4.28 19.44
C ILE A 769 26.80 4.28 19.61
N ILE A 770 27.56 3.98 18.55
CA ILE A 770 29.03 3.96 18.59
C ILE A 770 29.58 5.35 18.96
N GLU A 771 29.11 6.40 18.31
CA GLU A 771 29.51 7.78 18.60
C GLU A 771 29.17 8.14 20.06
N ALA A 772 27.96 7.80 20.51
CA ALA A 772 27.55 8.07 21.89
C ALA A 772 28.39 7.30 22.91
N LEU A 773 28.78 6.05 22.62
CA LEU A 773 29.65 5.25 23.49
C LEU A 773 31.06 5.83 23.56
N ASP A 774 31.64 6.23 22.43
CA ASP A 774 33.00 6.78 22.38
C ASP A 774 33.09 8.07 23.20
N LEU A 775 32.13 8.98 23.01
CA LEU A 775 32.03 10.21 23.81
C LEU A 775 31.81 9.93 25.29
N ALA A 776 31.02 8.91 25.61
CA ALA A 776 30.68 8.58 26.99
C ALA A 776 31.84 7.94 27.75
N ILE A 777 32.66 7.11 27.11
CA ILE A 777 33.79 6.42 27.75
C ILE A 777 34.90 7.39 28.05
N GLU A 778 35.22 8.30 27.13
CA GLU A 778 36.21 9.36 27.37
C GLU A 778 35.84 10.19 28.62
N ASP A 779 34.55 10.53 28.75
CA ASP A 779 34.03 11.27 29.90
C ASP A 779 34.03 10.42 31.19
N LEU A 780 33.65 9.14 31.10
CA LEU A 780 33.64 8.21 32.24
C LEU A 780 35.07 8.01 32.79
N GLU A 781 36.05 7.78 31.92
CA GLU A 781 37.45 7.70 32.29
C GLU A 781 37.97 9.00 32.90
N ALA A 782 37.64 10.15 32.32
CA ALA A 782 38.03 11.46 32.85
C ALA A 782 37.44 11.68 34.25
N ILE A 783 36.19 11.31 34.47
CA ILE A 783 35.52 11.42 35.77
C ILE A 783 36.10 10.42 36.77
N GLN A 784 36.41 9.18 36.37
CA GLN A 784 37.06 8.20 37.25
C GLN A 784 38.45 8.64 37.68
N LYS A 785 39.28 9.10 36.72
CA LYS A 785 40.60 9.69 37.00
C LYS A 785 40.48 10.88 37.94
N TYR A 786 39.52 11.77 37.68
CA TYR A 786 39.24 12.91 38.56
C TYR A 786 38.81 12.47 39.97
N LYS A 787 37.89 11.51 40.11
CA LYS A 787 37.45 11.00 41.42
C LYS A 787 38.59 10.36 42.19
N ALA A 788 39.41 9.53 41.54
CA ALA A 788 40.59 8.90 42.15
C ALA A 788 41.62 9.96 42.61
N THR A 789 41.88 10.96 41.78
CA THR A 789 42.83 12.05 42.10
C THR A 789 42.25 13.03 43.13
N LYS A 790 40.93 13.20 43.19
CA LYS A 790 40.26 14.03 44.19
C LYS A 790 40.30 13.40 45.58
N GLN A 791 40.30 12.05 45.67
CA GLN A 791 40.48 11.34 46.93
C GLN A 791 41.86 11.59 47.53
N SER A 792 42.90 11.76 46.70
CA SER A 792 44.24 12.13 47.18
C SER A 792 44.41 13.64 47.38
N ASN A 793 43.82 14.46 46.50
CA ASN A 793 43.92 15.93 46.51
C ASN A 793 42.53 16.59 46.48
N PRO A 794 41.96 16.99 47.64
CA PRO A 794 40.61 17.56 47.71
C PRO A 794 40.39 18.89 46.96
N SER A 795 41.46 19.63 46.63
CA SER A 795 41.42 20.94 45.97
C SER A 795 41.46 20.88 44.42
N LEU A 796 41.38 19.69 43.83
CA LEU A 796 41.46 19.51 42.38
C LEU A 796 40.19 20.03 41.67
N ALA A 797 40.37 20.81 40.60
CA ALA A 797 39.26 21.28 39.77
C ALA A 797 38.66 20.14 38.92
N PRO A 798 37.35 20.16 38.63
CA PRO A 798 36.71 19.16 37.78
C PRO A 798 37.28 19.19 36.36
N PRO A 799 37.33 18.04 35.67
CA PRO A 799 37.80 17.97 34.29
C PRO A 799 36.85 18.75 33.37
N GLN A 800 37.40 19.35 32.32
CA GLN A 800 36.59 19.92 31.25
C GLN A 800 35.92 18.78 30.48
N ARG A 801 34.60 18.68 30.61
CA ARG A 801 33.79 17.68 29.90
C ARG A 801 33.56 18.13 28.46
N ASN A 802 33.13 17.19 27.62
CA ASN A 802 32.75 17.51 26.24
C ASN A 802 31.62 18.57 26.21
N VAL A 803 31.71 19.48 25.24
CA VAL A 803 30.76 20.58 25.02
C VAL A 803 29.32 20.08 24.87
N MET A 804 29.15 18.90 24.25
CA MET A 804 27.82 18.28 24.08
C MET A 804 27.13 17.99 25.42
N PHE A 805 27.85 17.45 26.41
CA PHE A 805 27.28 17.18 27.73
C PHE A 805 26.94 18.47 28.48
N MET A 806 27.75 19.51 28.31
CA MET A 806 27.50 20.83 28.92
C MET A 806 26.28 21.51 28.29
N ALA A 807 26.15 21.47 26.97
CA ALA A 807 25.04 22.05 26.23
C ALA A 807 23.69 21.40 26.59
N LEU A 808 23.70 20.10 26.86
CA LEU A 808 22.49 19.36 27.28
C LEU A 808 22.15 19.54 28.78
N GLY A 809 22.86 20.39 29.52
CA GLY A 809 22.58 20.66 30.93
C GLY A 809 23.40 19.83 31.92
N ASN A 810 24.65 19.50 31.58
CA ASN A 810 25.56 18.66 32.38
C ASN A 810 25.04 17.25 32.66
N ILE A 811 24.34 16.65 31.70
CA ILE A 811 23.87 15.26 31.76
C ILE A 811 25.05 14.30 32.00
N SER A 812 24.82 13.21 32.73
CA SER A 812 25.84 12.17 32.93
C SER A 812 26.09 11.36 31.65
N ALA A 813 27.31 10.86 31.45
CA ALA A 813 27.66 10.05 30.27
C ALA A 813 26.71 8.84 30.07
N GLU A 814 26.37 8.17 31.17
CA GLU A 814 25.49 7.00 31.19
C GLU A 814 24.04 7.33 30.79
N GLU A 815 23.54 8.50 31.20
CA GLU A 815 22.20 8.98 30.87
C GLU A 815 22.12 9.43 29.40
N HIS A 816 23.21 10.00 28.87
CA HIS A 816 23.30 10.31 27.45
C HIS A 816 23.20 9.05 26.59
N VAL A 817 24.00 8.02 26.89
CA VAL A 817 23.94 6.73 26.15
C VAL A 817 22.56 6.08 26.32
N LEU A 818 21.95 6.14 27.50
CA LEU A 818 20.60 5.61 27.69
C LEU A 818 19.57 6.37 26.85
N ASN A 819 19.68 7.70 26.78
CA ASN A 819 18.79 8.55 26.00
C ASN A 819 18.97 8.36 24.49
N THR A 820 20.19 8.12 24.00
CA THR A 820 20.40 7.79 22.58
C THR A 820 19.78 6.44 22.24
N VAL A 821 20.00 5.41 23.07
CA VAL A 821 19.41 4.08 22.88
C VAL A 821 17.88 4.11 22.99
N LYS A 822 17.31 4.92 23.90
CA LYS A 822 15.85 5.08 24.06
C LYS A 822 15.18 5.78 22.88
N LYS A 823 15.91 6.63 22.13
CA LYS A 823 15.38 7.30 20.94
C LYS A 823 15.27 6.35 19.74
N ILE A 824 16.02 5.25 19.74
CA ILE A 824 15.98 4.25 18.68
C ILE A 824 14.66 3.47 18.80
N LYS A 825 13.99 3.26 17.66
CA LYS A 825 12.76 2.46 17.59
C LYS A 825 13.05 1.03 18.08
N ALA A 826 12.14 0.43 18.85
CA ALA A 826 12.37 -0.91 19.40
C ALA A 826 12.55 -1.98 18.31
N ALA A 827 11.87 -1.85 17.17
CA ALA A 827 12.06 -2.72 16.01
C ALA A 827 13.47 -2.63 15.41
N ASN A 828 14.07 -1.42 15.39
CA ASN A 828 15.40 -1.19 14.82
C ASN A 828 16.53 -1.52 15.80
N LEU A 829 16.23 -1.60 17.11
CA LEU A 829 17.24 -1.70 18.17
C LEU A 829 18.10 -2.97 18.04
N GLN A 830 17.50 -4.12 17.74
CA GLN A 830 18.24 -5.38 17.63
C GLN A 830 19.23 -5.35 16.45
N ASP A 831 18.77 -4.88 15.29
CA ASP A 831 19.62 -4.76 14.10
C ASP A 831 20.72 -3.71 14.31
N ALA A 832 20.41 -2.57 14.95
CA ALA A 832 21.42 -1.57 15.30
C ALA A 832 22.52 -2.11 16.24
N LEU A 833 22.15 -2.97 17.19
CA LEU A 833 23.11 -3.63 18.09
C LEU A 833 23.97 -4.69 17.37
N LEU A 834 23.46 -5.30 16.30
CA LEU A 834 24.19 -6.29 15.50
C LEU A 834 25.34 -5.65 14.70
N VAL A 835 25.22 -4.37 14.35
CA VAL A 835 26.24 -3.60 13.61
C VAL A 835 27.45 -3.28 14.49
N LEU A 836 27.31 -3.35 15.82
CA LEU A 836 28.37 -2.97 16.75
C LEU A 836 29.59 -3.91 16.67
N PRO A 837 30.82 -3.37 16.55
CA PRO A 837 32.03 -4.16 16.73
C PRO A 837 32.12 -4.72 18.15
N PHE A 838 32.74 -5.89 18.31
CA PHE A 838 32.83 -6.58 19.61
C PHE A 838 33.50 -5.73 20.72
N ASP A 839 34.44 -4.84 20.37
CA ASP A 839 35.04 -3.91 21.34
C ASP A 839 33.99 -2.95 21.92
N ARG A 840 33.12 -2.39 21.07
CA ARG A 840 32.01 -1.53 21.49
C ARG A 840 30.95 -2.29 22.26
N VAL A 841 30.75 -3.58 21.99
CA VAL A 841 29.87 -4.45 22.80
C VAL A 841 30.38 -4.58 24.24
N MET A 842 31.70 -4.76 24.42
CA MET A 842 32.30 -4.83 25.77
C MET A 842 32.13 -3.50 26.53
N GLN A 843 32.24 -2.38 25.83
CA GLN A 843 32.00 -1.07 26.40
C GLN A 843 30.52 -0.87 26.76
N LEU A 844 29.59 -1.27 25.89
CA LEU A 844 28.16 -1.21 26.16
C LEU A 844 27.77 -2.05 27.39
N LEU A 845 28.39 -3.21 27.59
CA LEU A 845 28.16 -4.02 28.81
C LEU A 845 28.58 -3.29 30.09
N THR A 846 29.58 -2.39 30.05
CA THR A 846 29.90 -1.53 31.21
C THR A 846 28.73 -0.61 31.56
N PHE A 847 28.11 0.01 30.55
CA PHE A 847 26.96 0.89 30.76
C PHE A 847 25.72 0.10 31.21
N VAL A 848 25.49 -1.10 30.68
CA VAL A 848 24.42 -2.00 31.15
C VAL A 848 24.59 -2.35 32.62
N ASN A 849 25.83 -2.58 33.08
CA ASN A 849 26.10 -2.82 34.50
C ASN A 849 25.71 -1.62 35.37
N ILE A 850 26.06 -0.40 34.92
CA ILE A 850 25.75 0.81 35.66
C ILE A 850 24.24 1.10 35.65
N TRP A 851 23.56 0.87 34.53
CA TRP A 851 22.11 1.02 34.44
C TRP A 851 21.38 0.01 35.34
N ALA A 852 21.90 -1.22 35.46
CA ALA A 852 21.38 -2.22 36.39
C ALA A 852 21.61 -1.82 37.86
N GLU A 853 22.76 -1.23 38.19
CA GLU A 853 23.07 -0.74 39.55
C GLU A 853 22.17 0.44 39.96
N LYS A 854 21.84 1.32 39.00
CA LYS A 854 20.95 2.48 39.23
C LYS A 854 19.46 2.20 39.03
N GLU A 855 19.10 0.98 38.65
CA GLU A 855 17.73 0.54 38.34
C GLU A 855 17.04 1.37 37.23
N TRP A 856 17.80 1.86 36.25
CA TRP A 856 17.25 2.64 35.14
C TRP A 856 16.69 1.74 34.03
N HIS A 857 15.42 1.93 33.68
CA HIS A 857 14.73 1.26 32.56
C HIS A 857 15.08 -0.25 32.40
N LEU A 858 14.81 -1.04 33.45
CA LEU A 858 15.24 -2.44 33.54
C LEU A 858 14.74 -3.35 32.41
N SER A 859 13.59 -3.05 31.80
CA SER A 859 13.07 -3.78 30.65
C SER A 859 13.93 -3.60 29.40
N LEU A 860 14.42 -2.39 29.16
CA LEU A 860 15.29 -2.09 28.01
C LEU A 860 16.68 -2.68 28.24
N THR A 861 17.24 -2.51 29.44
CA THR A 861 18.58 -3.02 29.76
C THR A 861 18.63 -4.54 29.70
N SER A 862 17.60 -5.24 30.20
CA SER A 862 17.51 -6.70 30.10
C SER A 862 17.34 -7.16 28.64
N ARG A 863 16.54 -6.46 27.84
CA ARG A 863 16.39 -6.75 26.40
C ARG A 863 17.72 -6.64 25.66
N ILE A 864 18.45 -5.54 25.85
CA ILE A 864 19.78 -5.32 25.25
C ILE A 864 20.76 -6.39 25.72
N LEU A 865 20.82 -6.65 27.03
CA LEU A 865 21.73 -7.64 27.60
C LEU A 865 21.47 -9.03 27.02
N PHE A 866 20.22 -9.50 27.03
CA PHE A 866 19.89 -10.83 26.51
C PHE A 866 20.15 -10.95 25.02
N PHE A 867 19.93 -9.87 24.26
CA PHE A 867 20.28 -9.84 22.85
C PHE A 867 21.80 -9.97 22.64
N LEU A 868 22.61 -9.12 23.29
CA LEU A 868 24.08 -9.16 23.19
C LEU A 868 24.67 -10.50 23.64
N LEU A 869 24.11 -11.09 24.70
CA LEU A 869 24.50 -12.41 25.19
C LEU A 869 24.19 -13.52 24.18
N LYS A 870 23.04 -13.44 23.49
CA LYS A 870 22.65 -14.41 22.46
C LYS A 870 23.52 -14.27 21.21
N THR A 871 23.73 -13.05 20.72
CA THR A 871 24.47 -12.80 19.47
C THR A 871 25.96 -13.10 19.63
N HIS A 872 26.60 -12.60 20.69
CA HIS A 872 28.03 -12.75 20.91
C HIS A 872 28.40 -13.89 21.86
N HIS A 873 27.52 -14.88 22.06
CA HIS A 873 27.71 -15.96 23.03
C HIS A 873 29.10 -16.61 22.93
N ARG A 874 29.51 -17.02 21.71
CA ARG A 874 30.80 -17.68 21.47
C ARG A 874 31.99 -16.79 21.83
N GLN A 875 31.93 -15.51 21.48
CA GLN A 875 33.02 -14.55 21.73
C GLN A 875 33.12 -14.16 23.21
N LEU A 876 31.99 -13.98 23.89
CA LEU A 876 31.93 -13.67 25.32
C LEU A 876 32.46 -14.83 26.17
N VAL A 877 32.11 -16.08 25.83
CA VAL A 877 32.62 -17.27 26.54
C VAL A 877 34.14 -17.43 26.35
N ALA A 878 34.68 -17.06 25.17
CA ALA A 878 36.12 -17.10 24.92
C ALA A 878 36.90 -16.01 25.67
N THR A 879 36.25 -14.87 25.96
CA THR A 879 36.90 -13.68 26.54
C THR A 879 36.94 -13.74 28.06
N LYS A 880 38.13 -13.94 28.64
CA LYS A 880 38.30 -14.06 30.10
C LYS A 880 37.95 -12.79 30.88
N THR A 881 38.15 -11.61 30.30
CA THR A 881 37.87 -10.30 30.92
C THR A 881 36.37 -10.02 31.07
N ALA A 882 35.51 -10.70 30.30
CA ALA A 882 34.06 -10.54 30.39
C ALA A 882 33.47 -11.18 31.66
N ARG A 883 34.12 -12.21 32.23
CA ARG A 883 33.61 -12.96 33.38
C ARG A 883 33.30 -12.10 34.62
N PRO A 884 34.22 -11.27 35.16
CA PRO A 884 33.92 -10.45 36.33
C PRO A 884 32.80 -9.42 36.07
N MET A 885 32.75 -8.85 34.86
CA MET A 885 31.71 -7.90 34.45
C MET A 885 30.34 -8.58 34.34
N LEU A 886 30.26 -9.77 33.74
CA LEU A 886 29.00 -10.51 33.66
C LEU A 886 28.51 -10.96 35.03
N ASP A 887 29.41 -11.26 35.96
CA ASP A 887 29.03 -11.61 37.33
C ASP A 887 28.47 -10.41 38.10
N SER A 888 29.06 -9.21 37.92
CA SER A 888 28.50 -7.98 38.51
C SER A 888 27.14 -7.63 37.91
N ILE A 889 26.99 -7.71 36.58
CA ILE A 889 25.71 -7.47 35.89
C ILE A 889 24.66 -8.47 36.40
N ARG A 890 25.00 -9.75 36.53
CA ARG A 890 24.10 -10.79 37.02
C ARG A 890 23.60 -10.48 38.44
N LEU A 891 24.48 -10.07 39.34
CA LEU A 891 24.11 -9.75 40.73
C LEU A 891 23.20 -8.53 40.77
N ASN A 892 23.61 -7.43 40.13
CA ASN A 892 22.87 -6.17 40.13
C ASN A 892 21.50 -6.31 39.48
N LEU A 893 21.45 -6.88 38.27
CA LEU A 893 20.20 -7.04 37.52
C LEU A 893 19.23 -7.99 38.24
N ARG A 894 19.73 -9.07 38.87
CA ARG A 894 18.87 -10.01 39.59
C ARG A 894 18.31 -9.41 40.88
N GLN A 895 19.10 -8.58 41.58
CA GLN A 895 18.61 -7.84 42.74
C GLN A 895 17.53 -6.84 42.32
N ALA A 896 17.78 -6.04 41.29
CA ALA A 896 16.84 -5.05 40.78
C ALA A 896 15.53 -5.67 40.27
N LEU A 897 15.60 -6.77 39.49
CA LEU A 897 14.42 -7.48 39.01
C LEU A 897 13.63 -8.14 40.14
N LYS A 898 14.33 -8.67 41.16
CA LYS A 898 13.65 -9.23 42.34
C LYS A 898 12.94 -8.13 43.13
N HIS A 899 13.60 -6.99 43.33
CA HIS A 899 13.02 -5.82 43.99
C HIS A 899 11.73 -5.37 43.29
N GLN A 900 11.77 -5.13 41.97
CA GLN A 900 10.58 -4.75 41.22
C GLN A 900 9.49 -5.83 41.21
N LYS A 901 9.86 -7.11 41.11
CA LYS A 901 8.90 -8.21 41.17
C LYS A 901 8.20 -8.26 42.52
N ASP A 902 8.94 -8.09 43.61
CA ASP A 902 8.41 -8.13 44.97
C ASP A 902 7.49 -6.93 45.22
N GLU A 903 7.86 -5.72 44.75
CA GLU A 903 7.00 -4.53 44.80
C GLU A 903 5.70 -4.70 43.99
N MET A 904 5.79 -5.16 42.73
CA MET A 904 4.62 -5.42 41.90
C MET A 904 3.74 -6.53 42.49
N GLY A 905 4.36 -7.59 43.01
CA GLY A 905 3.66 -8.69 43.69
C GLY A 905 2.93 -8.21 44.94
N TYR A 906 3.58 -7.38 45.76
CA TYR A 906 2.96 -6.77 46.94
C TYR A 906 1.79 -5.86 46.55
N ASN A 907 1.98 -4.98 45.56
CA ASN A 907 0.94 -4.08 45.07
C ASN A 907 -0.26 -4.85 44.51
N LEU A 908 -0.01 -5.92 43.75
CA LEU A 908 -1.07 -6.75 43.18
C LEU A 908 -1.81 -7.53 44.26
N ALA A 909 -1.10 -8.10 45.24
CA ALA A 909 -1.70 -8.75 46.40
C ALA A 909 -2.52 -7.76 47.25
N ALA A 910 -2.00 -6.56 47.50
CA ALA A 910 -2.69 -5.50 48.20
C ALA A 910 -3.94 -5.04 47.44
N LEU A 911 -3.87 -4.87 46.11
CA LEU A 911 -5.02 -4.55 45.28
C LEU A 911 -6.07 -5.66 45.28
N ARG A 912 -5.66 -6.93 45.26
CA ARG A 912 -6.57 -8.08 45.41
C ARG A 912 -7.23 -8.08 46.78
N TYR A 913 -6.47 -7.83 47.85
CA TYR A 913 -6.97 -7.74 49.21
C TYR A 913 -7.94 -6.57 49.39
N VAL A 914 -7.60 -5.38 48.90
CA VAL A 914 -8.49 -4.20 48.91
C VAL A 914 -9.73 -4.48 48.07
N LYS A 915 -9.61 -5.11 46.90
CA LYS A 915 -10.76 -5.52 46.08
C LYS A 915 -11.66 -6.48 46.84
N GLN A 916 -11.11 -7.45 47.58
CA GLN A 916 -11.87 -8.39 48.39
C GLN A 916 -12.52 -7.72 49.61
N GLY A 917 -11.81 -6.82 50.30
CA GLY A 917 -12.38 -6.04 51.41
C GLY A 917 -13.47 -5.08 50.95
N LEU A 918 -13.32 -4.48 49.77
CA LEU A 918 -14.32 -3.59 49.18
C LEU A 918 -15.54 -4.41 48.73
N LYS A 919 -15.33 -5.60 48.13
CA LYS A 919 -16.40 -6.57 47.85
C LYS A 919 -17.18 -6.92 49.12
N GLY A 920 -16.50 -7.31 50.20
CA GLY A 920 -17.13 -7.65 51.48
C GLY A 920 -17.83 -6.49 52.19
N LEU A 921 -17.47 -5.23 51.90
CA LEU A 921 -18.19 -4.04 52.37
C LEU A 921 -19.40 -3.68 51.49
N THR A 922 -19.37 -4.04 50.21
CA THR A 922 -20.45 -3.78 49.24
C THR A 922 -21.50 -4.89 49.14
N GLU A 923 -21.12 -6.14 49.43
CA GLU A 923 -22.05 -7.26 49.60
C GLU A 923 -22.83 -7.02 50.90
N ARG A 924 -24.08 -6.55 50.78
CA ARG A 924 -25.04 -6.56 51.90
C ARG A 924 -25.53 -7.98 52.13
N ASP A 925 -26.00 -8.24 53.36
CA ASP A 925 -26.61 -9.49 53.87
C ASP A 925 -27.65 -10.12 52.91
N LEU A 926 -27.17 -10.79 51.86
CA LEU A 926 -27.96 -11.64 50.98
C LEU A 926 -27.73 -13.08 51.43
N ILE A 927 -28.78 -13.73 51.89
CA ILE A 927 -28.75 -15.08 52.48
C ILE A 927 -29.12 -16.14 51.42
N ASP A 928 -29.73 -15.73 50.31
CA ASP A 928 -30.22 -16.61 49.26
C ASP A 928 -29.25 -16.70 48.07
N GLU A 929 -28.90 -17.91 47.63
CA GLU A 929 -27.88 -18.16 46.60
C GLU A 929 -28.27 -17.61 45.22
N ASP A 930 -29.56 -17.58 44.91
CA ASP A 930 -30.08 -17.08 43.64
C ASP A 930 -30.02 -15.55 43.56
N GLU A 931 -30.23 -14.85 44.69
CA GLU A 931 -30.11 -13.38 44.76
C GLU A 931 -28.64 -12.92 44.68
N ILE A 932 -27.70 -13.72 45.21
CA ILE A 932 -26.25 -13.48 45.09
C ILE A 932 -25.82 -13.58 43.63
N LYS A 933 -26.25 -14.63 42.92
CA LYS A 933 -25.94 -14.81 41.48
C LYS A 933 -26.49 -13.66 40.63
N GLU A 934 -27.74 -13.22 40.85
CA GLU A 934 -28.29 -12.07 40.13
C GLU A 934 -27.56 -10.75 40.43
N ALA A 935 -27.13 -10.52 41.67
CA ALA A 935 -26.39 -9.34 42.06
C ALA A 935 -24.97 -9.31 41.47
N GLU A 936 -24.28 -10.47 41.44
CA GLU A 936 -22.98 -10.63 40.78
C GLU A 936 -23.07 -10.35 39.26
N GLU A 937 -24.12 -10.83 38.59
CA GLU A 937 -24.34 -10.58 37.16
C GLU A 937 -24.63 -9.11 36.83
N ARG A 938 -25.29 -8.37 37.74
CA ARG A 938 -25.53 -6.92 37.62
C ARG A 938 -24.30 -6.08 37.97
N GLY A 939 -23.46 -6.54 38.91
CA GLY A 939 -22.28 -5.82 39.41
C GLY A 939 -21.00 -6.01 38.58
N ARG A 940 -20.93 -7.02 37.71
CA ARG A 940 -19.79 -7.22 36.79
C ARG A 940 -19.65 -5.99 35.87
N LYS A 941 -18.43 -5.41 35.82
CA LYS A 941 -18.08 -4.38 34.84
C LYS A 941 -18.19 -4.98 33.43
N LYS A 942 -19.34 -4.77 32.79
CA LYS A 942 -19.55 -5.15 31.39
C LYS A 942 -18.74 -4.19 30.51
N ARG A 943 -17.51 -4.58 30.16
CA ARG A 943 -16.86 -4.02 28.98
C ARG A 943 -17.62 -4.53 27.78
N GLY A 944 -18.17 -3.61 26.98
CA GLY A 944 -18.75 -3.96 25.69
C GLY A 944 -17.61 -4.34 24.75
N PHE A 945 -17.13 -5.57 24.84
CA PHE A 945 -16.41 -6.16 23.72
C PHE A 945 -17.48 -6.33 22.64
N ALA A 946 -17.35 -5.59 21.54
CA ALA A 946 -18.21 -5.76 20.39
C ALA A 946 -17.86 -7.10 19.72
N SER A 947 -18.25 -8.21 20.35
CA SER A 947 -18.31 -9.51 19.73
C SER A 947 -19.40 -9.46 18.67
N LEU A 948 -19.01 -9.61 17.41
CA LEU A 948 -19.90 -9.67 16.27
C LEU A 948 -20.25 -11.15 16.07
N ALA A 949 -21.34 -11.59 16.70
CA ALA A 949 -22.03 -12.83 16.34
C ALA A 949 -22.81 -12.66 15.02
#